data_AF-A0A9X3KWD4-F1
#
_entry.id   AF-A0A9X3KWD4-F1
#
_cell.length_a   1.000
_cell.length_b   1.000
_cell.length_c   1.000
_cell.angle_alpha   90.00
_cell.angle_beta   90.00
_cell.angle_gamma   90.00
#
_symmetry.space_group_name_H-M   'P 1'
#
loop_
_entity.id
_entity.type
_entity.pdbx_description
1 polymer ?
#
loop_
_entity_poly.entity_id
_entity_poly.type
_entity_poly.pdbx_seq_one_letter_code
_entity_poly.pdbx_strand_id
1 'polypeptide(L)'
;MSQYLLSFARQNLEGRTDAYLALLWCMYQANQDKGRYSDHIKAHITVAADQLLGRNYQRMAARFKKVLDSRPELDRIPPSGLGTLDYLRVKSFRGFGEIGPDDTGTFIRFSKLKNIFYAPNGGGKSSLCEALEIGTTGDIKEAARRKTKVTQYIARGETKPKLMLMGTDRLQVKRSISWSGCFIDRNRLQEFSLLGSKDTGSAERDVLATLFGLEELQEVISRFVRPESFSLKAFVRADRAGALDLLERTRVTLSQLRRKHRADLQKSISESCRLLGLRPNQDFDVRRKVLRLRDTIEMHIRGAERLRASRAPLAIPLKQVKRICAVAQRLLHRRANIEAAFLQRASDVDYRAFFEALEAIEHLQVGETCPACLTPLDQVVVRPFERARLQIKALCALESLKQSKLRNDARIVLWASKVATGISGVKNNEHADVPCTLNMCALDEVLAKFHAATDRSEVAPAVLDSFLDLCARSADQMEVYLIACERKRREVGHAAAQAARLDARVTQLKEIDESLKLQFDGKKIAEREFKVANDQMADLVKQKVALLNDAVDNSRFNQLLEDLETEYRTLYRNLLDYKLELEKARIIGIEAKAAEYYRAINNHDDDHEQITSLRFERQAESYRIKITNLDGSSLDAFAVLSEGHLRTLGLSILLAMAEKNNFPLIVFDDVVNAIDTDHRSNIIDLFFSDAYLRRIQMVVTTHDRLFWERFCNIADRHPQCDQHASHVLSYTNKGIVVIDYAGGFQKKVYLALSVFDVRQALLYCRIWFESIVLEFCIENRVRVTANFNKSQLKKSMYLQVSLEHTFSLVEPFINYDLSYFNFIKNDLVNWGGQNQEHHAFDEGSLNFMHSKTSGEVLRIYDAIRFLECQLFPMRKKESGQKYLAELNEKIERSQRKLAGLAKAPADVQEEHQAALKALEKRAAELGQELEFIEQCLASVAQREQTKELP
;
A
#
# COMPACT_ATOMS: atom_id res chain seq x y z
N MET A 1 -1.64 -14.60 17.30
CA MET A 1 -2.80 -14.11 18.07
C MET A 1 -2.41 -13.97 19.52
N SER A 2 -2.05 -12.84 20.16
CA SER A 2 -1.86 -12.91 21.63
C SER A 2 -3.18 -13.34 22.29
N GLN A 3 -3.11 -14.11 23.37
CA GLN A 3 -4.30 -14.67 24.00
C GLN A 3 -5.24 -13.58 24.55
N TYR A 4 -4.65 -12.49 25.07
CA TYR A 4 -5.38 -11.29 25.47
C TYR A 4 -6.16 -10.64 24.32
N LEU A 5 -5.56 -10.57 23.12
CA LEU A 5 -6.21 -10.00 21.95
C LEU A 5 -7.30 -10.93 21.39
N LEU A 6 -7.12 -12.25 21.48
CA LEU A 6 -8.16 -13.22 21.14
C LEU A 6 -9.36 -13.15 22.11
N SER A 7 -9.10 -12.99 23.41
CA SER A 7 -10.15 -12.76 24.42
C SER A 7 -10.86 -11.42 24.19
N PHE A 8 -10.13 -10.36 23.89
CA PHE A 8 -10.70 -9.06 23.52
C PHE A 8 -11.58 -9.17 22.26
N ALA A 9 -11.10 -9.83 21.21
CA ALA A 9 -11.87 -10.05 19.99
C ALA A 9 -13.13 -10.86 20.28
N ARG A 10 -13.05 -11.95 21.06
CA ARG A 10 -14.22 -12.77 21.44
C ARG A 10 -15.36 -11.94 22.03
N GLN A 11 -15.04 -10.89 22.80
CA GLN A 11 -16.01 -10.00 23.45
C GLN A 11 -16.53 -8.87 22.54
N ASN A 12 -15.87 -8.63 21.40
CA ASN A 12 -16.12 -7.48 20.52
C ASN A 12 -16.44 -7.88 19.07
N LEU A 13 -16.88 -9.12 18.83
CA LEU A 13 -17.25 -9.62 17.49
C LEU A 13 -18.76 -9.55 17.17
N GLU A 14 -19.62 -9.30 18.16
CA GLU A 14 -21.07 -9.22 17.98
C GLU A 14 -21.59 -7.79 18.14
N GLY A 15 -22.64 -7.44 17.39
CA GLY A 15 -23.27 -6.12 17.47
C GLY A 15 -22.37 -4.95 17.05
N ARG A 16 -21.27 -5.21 16.33
CA ARG A 16 -20.34 -4.19 15.83
C ARG A 16 -20.57 -3.89 14.34
N THR A 17 -20.21 -2.68 13.94
CA THR A 17 -20.27 -2.22 12.54
C THR A 17 -19.25 -2.96 11.66
N ASP A 18 -19.49 -2.99 10.35
CA ASP A 18 -18.59 -3.65 9.41
C ASP A 18 -17.19 -3.02 9.40
N ALA A 19 -17.10 -1.70 9.58
CA ALA A 19 -15.82 -1.00 9.72
C ALA A 19 -15.03 -1.47 10.96
N TYR A 20 -15.69 -1.63 12.12
CA TYR A 20 -15.05 -2.16 13.33
C TYR A 20 -14.54 -3.59 13.12
N LEU A 21 -15.35 -4.44 12.50
CA LEU A 21 -14.98 -5.83 12.19
C LEU A 21 -13.87 -5.92 11.15
N ALA A 22 -13.84 -5.01 10.18
CA ALA A 22 -12.76 -4.90 9.20
C ALA A 22 -11.42 -4.53 9.88
N LEU A 23 -11.44 -3.64 10.88
CA LEU A 23 -10.24 -3.33 11.66
C LEU A 23 -9.73 -4.54 12.45
N LEU A 24 -10.61 -5.27 13.14
CA LEU A 24 -10.24 -6.51 13.83
C LEU A 24 -9.67 -7.56 12.86
N TRP A 25 -10.23 -7.65 11.65
CA TRP A 25 -9.72 -8.53 10.61
C TRP A 25 -8.32 -8.13 10.13
N CYS A 26 -8.09 -6.83 9.90
CA CYS A 26 -6.77 -6.30 9.55
C CYS A 26 -5.74 -6.59 10.64
N MET A 27 -6.11 -6.47 11.92
CA MET A 27 -5.24 -6.85 13.04
C MET A 27 -4.91 -8.33 13.03
N TYR A 28 -5.89 -9.19 12.71
CA TYR A 28 -5.67 -10.63 12.61
C TYR A 28 -4.67 -11.00 11.53
N GLN A 29 -4.79 -10.39 10.35
CA GLN A 29 -3.83 -10.63 9.27
C GLN A 29 -2.44 -10.08 9.60
N ALA A 30 -2.37 -8.90 10.22
CA ALA A 30 -1.10 -8.24 10.57
C ALA A 30 -0.33 -8.95 11.70
N ASN A 31 -0.93 -9.89 12.43
CA ASN A 31 -0.31 -10.47 13.62
C ASN A 31 0.95 -11.33 13.32
N GLN A 32 1.28 -11.60 12.06
CA GLN A 32 2.53 -12.29 11.69
C GLN A 32 3.68 -11.31 11.38
N ASP A 33 3.39 -10.03 11.18
CA ASP A 33 4.35 -9.03 10.73
C ASP A 33 4.79 -8.07 11.84
N LYS A 34 6.03 -7.56 11.74
CA LYS A 34 6.58 -6.55 12.64
C LYS A 34 6.27 -5.16 12.08
N GLY A 35 5.38 -4.42 12.72
CA GLY A 35 4.99 -3.07 12.28
C GLY A 35 3.86 -2.46 13.12
N ARG A 36 3.55 -1.18 12.88
CA ARG A 36 2.39 -0.52 13.50
C ARG A 36 1.11 -1.01 12.83
N TYR A 37 0.05 -1.23 13.61
CA TYR A 37 -1.24 -1.66 13.05
C TYR A 37 -1.82 -0.62 12.09
N SER A 38 -1.55 0.67 12.31
CA SER A 38 -1.93 1.75 11.39
C SER A 38 -1.40 1.53 9.98
N ASP A 39 -0.17 1.05 9.85
CA ASP A 39 0.50 0.91 8.56
C ASP A 39 -0.02 -0.33 7.82
N HIS A 40 -0.28 -1.41 8.56
CA HIS A 40 -0.93 -2.60 8.02
C HIS A 40 -2.37 -2.33 7.56
N ILE A 41 -3.15 -1.56 8.32
CA ILE A 41 -4.50 -1.15 7.92
C ILE A 41 -4.42 -0.35 6.62
N LYS A 42 -3.52 0.64 6.55
CA LYS A 42 -3.29 1.45 5.33
C LYS A 42 -2.84 0.59 4.14
N ALA A 43 -1.92 -0.34 4.34
CA ALA A 43 -1.45 -1.25 3.30
C ALA A 43 -2.59 -2.16 2.79
N HIS A 44 -3.42 -2.69 3.68
CA HIS A 44 -4.58 -3.51 3.29
C HIS A 44 -5.62 -2.68 2.53
N ILE A 45 -5.82 -1.40 2.90
CA ILE A 45 -6.66 -0.48 2.13
C ILE A 45 -6.09 -0.26 0.73
N THR A 46 -4.77 -0.10 0.58
CA THR A 46 -4.12 0.07 -0.74
C THR A 46 -4.24 -1.18 -1.61
N VAL A 47 -4.00 -2.37 -1.07
CA VAL A 47 -3.91 -3.62 -1.84
C VAL A 47 -5.29 -4.21 -2.15
N ALA A 48 -6.27 -4.04 -1.26
CA ALA A 48 -7.54 -4.74 -1.33
C ALA A 48 -8.76 -3.81 -1.25
N ALA A 49 -8.62 -2.56 -1.71
CA ALA A 49 -9.67 -1.53 -1.66
C ALA A 49 -11.05 -2.04 -2.15
N ASP A 50 -11.08 -2.70 -3.30
CA ASP A 50 -12.34 -3.18 -3.90
C ASP A 50 -12.90 -4.43 -3.21
N GLN A 51 -12.04 -5.22 -2.54
CA GLN A 51 -12.49 -6.36 -1.75
C GLN A 51 -13.08 -5.95 -0.39
N LEU A 52 -12.73 -4.77 0.13
CA LEU A 52 -13.28 -4.26 1.39
C LEU A 52 -14.80 -4.04 1.29
N LEU A 53 -15.32 -3.57 0.14
CA LEU A 53 -16.75 -3.35 -0.08
C LEU A 53 -17.55 -4.65 -0.32
N GLY A 54 -16.89 -5.70 -0.84
CA GLY A 54 -17.54 -6.96 -1.21
C GLY A 54 -17.52 -8.05 -0.13
N ARG A 55 -16.79 -7.86 0.98
CA ARG A 55 -16.66 -8.87 2.05
C ARG A 55 -17.76 -8.70 3.09
N ASN A 56 -18.41 -9.81 3.43
CA ASN A 56 -19.39 -9.85 4.51
C ASN A 56 -18.67 -10.08 5.86
N TYR A 57 -18.27 -8.98 6.51
CA TYR A 57 -17.55 -9.00 7.78
C TYR A 57 -18.37 -9.63 8.91
N GLN A 58 -19.69 -9.45 8.93
CA GLN A 58 -20.59 -10.08 9.91
C GLN A 58 -20.50 -11.61 9.87
N ARG A 59 -20.54 -12.20 8.67
CA ARG A 59 -20.43 -13.66 8.50
C ARG A 59 -19.06 -14.19 8.93
N MET A 60 -18.00 -13.43 8.67
CA MET A 60 -16.65 -13.77 9.13
C MET A 60 -16.55 -13.70 10.65
N ALA A 61 -17.07 -12.64 11.25
CA ALA A 61 -17.09 -12.45 12.70
C ALA A 61 -17.84 -13.58 13.41
N ALA A 62 -19.01 -13.99 12.91
CA ALA A 62 -19.77 -15.12 13.46
C ALA A 62 -18.99 -16.45 13.40
N ARG A 63 -18.29 -16.72 12.29
CA ARG A 63 -17.41 -17.90 12.17
C ARG A 63 -16.26 -17.83 13.15
N PHE A 64 -15.61 -16.67 13.27
CA PHE A 64 -14.50 -16.46 14.19
C PHE A 64 -14.93 -16.61 15.65
N LYS A 65 -16.04 -15.98 16.08
CA LYS A 65 -16.53 -16.13 17.46
C LYS A 65 -16.86 -17.60 17.78
N LYS A 66 -17.49 -18.36 16.86
CA LYS A 66 -17.73 -19.80 17.07
C LYS A 66 -16.43 -20.59 17.35
N VAL A 67 -15.34 -20.24 16.67
CA VAL A 67 -14.01 -20.84 16.94
C VAL A 67 -13.47 -20.39 18.30
N LEU A 68 -13.60 -19.11 18.66
CA LEU A 68 -13.11 -18.58 19.94
C LEU A 68 -13.92 -19.08 21.15
N ASP A 69 -15.24 -19.27 21.02
CA ASP A 69 -16.10 -19.82 22.07
C ASP A 69 -15.80 -21.29 22.37
N SER A 70 -15.24 -22.01 21.40
CA SER A 70 -14.78 -23.40 21.60
C SER A 70 -13.46 -23.52 22.38
N ARG A 71 -12.83 -22.39 22.76
CA ARG A 71 -11.54 -22.34 23.46
C ARG A 71 -11.71 -21.92 24.93
N PRO A 72 -11.86 -22.87 25.87
CA PRO A 72 -12.03 -22.56 27.30
C PRO A 72 -10.79 -21.89 27.92
N GLU A 73 -9.62 -22.01 27.29
CA GLU A 73 -8.41 -21.28 27.69
C GLU A 73 -8.52 -19.75 27.56
N LEU A 74 -9.51 -19.23 26.81
CA LEU A 74 -9.76 -17.79 26.68
C LEU A 74 -10.67 -17.21 27.79
N ASP A 75 -11.15 -18.03 28.72
CA ASP A 75 -12.01 -17.57 29.80
C ASP A 75 -11.21 -16.79 30.86
N ARG A 76 -11.81 -15.70 31.37
CA ARG A 76 -11.16 -14.79 32.33
C ARG A 76 -10.93 -15.41 33.70
N ILE A 77 -11.71 -16.44 34.05
CA ILE A 77 -11.64 -17.12 35.35
C ILE A 77 -10.72 -18.32 35.17
N PRO A 78 -9.67 -18.49 36.01
CA PRO A 78 -8.87 -19.70 35.98
C PRO A 78 -9.81 -20.91 36.13
N PRO A 79 -9.72 -21.93 35.26
CA PRO A 79 -10.58 -23.10 35.38
C PRO A 79 -10.39 -23.72 36.78
N SER A 80 -11.47 -24.08 37.47
CA SER A 80 -11.35 -24.95 38.65
C SER A 80 -10.74 -26.29 38.19
N GLY A 81 -9.64 -26.74 38.81
CA GLY A 81 -8.89 -27.92 38.31
C GLY A 81 -7.38 -27.73 38.11
N LEU A 82 -6.75 -26.80 38.83
CA LEU A 82 -5.40 -27.04 39.34
C LEU A 82 -5.55 -27.56 40.78
N GLY A 83 -4.80 -28.60 41.13
CA GLY A 83 -4.59 -29.07 42.50
C GLY A 83 -3.12 -28.96 42.87
N THR A 84 -2.75 -29.47 44.04
CA THR A 84 -1.33 -29.60 44.40
C THR A 84 -0.64 -30.61 43.49
N LEU A 85 0.61 -30.35 43.14
CA LEU A 85 1.44 -31.20 42.30
C LEU A 85 1.92 -32.43 43.09
N ASP A 86 1.91 -33.60 42.45
CA ASP A 86 2.47 -34.85 43.02
C ASP A 86 3.89 -35.08 42.50
N TYR A 87 4.05 -35.11 41.17
CA TYR A 87 5.36 -35.28 40.56
C TYR A 87 5.47 -34.64 39.16
N LEU A 88 6.71 -34.36 38.77
CA LEU A 88 7.11 -33.91 37.45
C LEU A 88 8.10 -34.92 36.86
N ARG A 89 7.89 -35.28 35.59
CA ARG A 89 8.77 -36.20 34.85
C ARG A 89 9.15 -35.56 33.51
N VAL A 90 10.43 -35.26 33.33
CA VAL A 90 10.93 -34.44 32.21
C VAL A 90 12.08 -35.13 31.49
N LYS A 91 11.99 -35.22 30.15
CA LYS A 91 13.00 -35.80 29.27
C LYS A 91 13.32 -34.87 28.11
N SER A 92 14.61 -34.72 27.79
CA SER A 92 15.11 -33.94 26.63
C SER A 92 14.54 -32.52 26.52
N PHE A 93 14.32 -31.88 27.66
CA PHE A 93 13.87 -30.49 27.80
C PHE A 93 15.07 -29.64 28.21
N ARG A 94 15.11 -28.36 27.86
CA ARG A 94 16.17 -27.42 28.31
C ARG A 94 16.62 -27.67 29.76
N GLY A 95 17.90 -28.00 29.96
CA GLY A 95 18.46 -28.37 31.28
C GLY A 95 18.33 -29.86 31.65
N PHE A 96 17.26 -30.55 31.27
CA PHE A 96 17.02 -31.99 31.49
C PHE A 96 17.50 -32.84 30.30
N GLY A 97 18.21 -33.93 30.54
CA GLY A 97 18.75 -34.76 29.46
C GLY A 97 18.16 -36.15 29.46
N GLU A 98 18.86 -37.08 28.81
CA GLU A 98 18.55 -38.51 28.83
C GLU A 98 19.85 -39.30 29.02
N ILE A 99 19.76 -40.39 29.77
CA ILE A 99 20.89 -41.29 30.05
C ILE A 99 20.95 -42.42 29.00
N GLY A 100 19.80 -42.86 28.47
CA GLY A 100 19.69 -43.90 27.45
C GLY A 100 18.29 -44.03 26.80
N PRO A 101 18.07 -45.01 25.90
CA PRO A 101 16.80 -45.19 25.19
C PRO A 101 15.63 -45.57 26.11
N ASP A 102 15.90 -46.37 27.16
CA ASP A 102 14.91 -46.80 28.16
C ASP A 102 14.67 -45.76 29.27
N ASP A 103 15.45 -44.67 29.29
CA ASP A 103 15.32 -43.61 30.28
C ASP A 103 14.01 -42.83 30.06
N THR A 104 13.19 -42.72 31.11
CA THR A 104 11.95 -41.93 31.11
C THR A 104 12.18 -40.44 31.29
N GLY A 105 13.41 -40.02 31.60
CA GLY A 105 13.78 -38.68 32.03
C GLY A 105 13.79 -38.54 33.55
N THR A 106 14.24 -37.37 34.01
CA THR A 106 14.36 -37.01 35.43
C THR A 106 12.98 -37.01 36.10
N PHE A 107 12.86 -37.71 37.23
CA PHE A 107 11.65 -37.76 38.05
C PHE A 107 11.84 -36.92 39.31
N ILE A 108 10.91 -35.99 39.56
CA ILE A 108 10.92 -35.09 40.71
C ILE A 108 9.59 -35.23 41.43
N ARG A 109 9.63 -35.57 42.71
CA ARG A 109 8.44 -35.68 43.56
C ARG A 109 8.29 -34.42 44.41
N PHE A 110 7.06 -33.94 44.55
CA PHE A 110 6.75 -32.80 45.41
C PHE A 110 6.04 -33.27 46.69
N SER A 111 6.40 -32.64 47.81
CA SER A 111 5.66 -32.70 49.06
C SER A 111 4.40 -31.82 48.99
N LYS A 112 3.44 -32.10 49.88
CA LYS A 112 2.09 -31.51 49.87
C LYS A 112 2.10 -29.99 50.05
N LEU A 113 2.98 -29.47 50.90
CA LEU A 113 3.01 -28.04 51.25
C LEU A 113 4.30 -27.37 50.82
N LYS A 114 5.47 -27.78 51.32
CA LYS A 114 6.70 -26.99 51.16
C LYS A 114 7.75 -27.75 50.34
N ASN A 115 8.25 -27.15 49.27
CA ASN A 115 9.29 -27.74 48.45
C ASN A 115 10.37 -26.69 48.21
N ILE A 116 11.60 -26.97 48.61
CA ILE A 116 12.73 -26.07 48.38
C ILE A 116 13.83 -26.74 47.58
N PHE A 117 14.36 -26.02 46.59
CA PHE A 117 15.39 -26.48 45.67
C PHE A 117 16.59 -25.53 45.73
N TYR A 118 17.72 -26.03 46.21
CA TYR A 118 18.98 -25.30 46.18
C TYR A 118 19.81 -25.69 44.95
N ALA A 119 20.36 -24.70 44.26
CA ALA A 119 21.37 -24.95 43.23
C ALA A 119 22.30 -23.74 43.04
N PRO A 120 23.59 -23.95 42.74
CA PRO A 120 24.47 -22.88 42.29
C PRO A 120 23.99 -22.30 40.93
N ASN A 121 24.61 -21.20 40.49
CA ASN A 121 24.32 -20.61 39.18
C ASN A 121 24.63 -21.62 38.07
N GLY A 122 23.68 -21.81 37.14
CA GLY A 122 23.75 -22.84 36.11
C GLY A 122 23.31 -24.25 36.56
N GLY A 123 22.94 -24.47 37.83
CA GLY A 123 22.51 -25.78 38.36
C GLY A 123 21.13 -26.28 37.91
N GLY A 124 20.41 -25.53 37.06
CA GLY A 124 19.12 -25.96 36.50
C GLY A 124 17.85 -25.43 37.18
N LYS A 125 17.95 -24.43 38.08
CA LYS A 125 16.82 -23.79 38.77
C LYS A 125 15.75 -23.27 37.80
N SER A 126 16.15 -22.38 36.89
CA SER A 126 15.24 -21.80 35.90
C SER A 126 14.66 -22.87 34.98
N SER A 127 15.44 -23.91 34.63
CA SER A 127 14.92 -25.03 33.84
C SER A 127 13.82 -25.82 34.55
N LEU A 128 13.92 -26.02 35.88
CA LEU A 128 12.85 -26.61 36.68
C LEU A 128 11.60 -25.72 36.68
N CYS A 129 11.76 -24.42 36.91
CA CYS A 129 10.66 -23.45 36.90
C CYS A 129 9.99 -23.36 35.52
N GLU A 130 10.78 -23.32 34.44
CA GLU A 130 10.30 -23.33 33.04
C GLU A 130 9.54 -24.62 32.70
N ALA A 131 9.99 -25.78 33.22
CA ALA A 131 9.30 -27.06 33.05
C ALA A 131 7.95 -27.06 33.79
N LEU A 132 7.88 -26.49 34.98
CA LEU A 132 6.62 -26.31 35.72
C LEU A 132 5.71 -25.29 35.02
N GLU A 133 6.27 -24.20 34.50
CA GLU A 133 5.53 -23.15 33.79
C GLU A 133 4.86 -23.70 32.54
N ILE A 134 5.61 -24.34 31.63
CA ILE A 134 5.01 -24.93 30.42
C ILE A 134 4.06 -26.10 30.75
N GLY A 135 4.32 -26.83 31.85
CA GLY A 135 3.48 -27.92 32.32
C GLY A 135 2.10 -27.44 32.79
N THR A 136 2.03 -26.23 33.36
CA THR A 136 0.81 -25.65 33.95
C THR A 136 0.14 -24.61 33.04
N THR A 137 0.89 -23.76 32.34
CA THR A 137 0.34 -22.68 31.51
C THR A 137 0.30 -23.02 30.03
N GLY A 138 1.21 -23.89 29.56
CA GLY A 138 1.41 -24.18 28.14
C GLY A 138 2.30 -23.18 27.40
N ASP A 139 2.81 -22.16 28.09
CA ASP A 139 3.73 -21.15 27.55
C ASP A 139 4.89 -20.91 28.54
N ILE A 140 5.91 -20.17 28.11
CA ILE A 140 7.06 -19.79 28.96
C ILE A 140 7.31 -18.30 28.76
N LYS A 141 7.17 -17.50 29.82
CA LYS A 141 7.35 -16.04 29.75
C LYS A 141 8.76 -15.65 29.26
N GLU A 142 9.79 -16.35 29.72
CA GLU A 142 11.18 -16.09 29.30
C GLU A 142 11.41 -16.39 27.80
N ALA A 143 10.69 -17.35 27.22
CA ALA A 143 10.76 -17.63 25.78
C ALA A 143 10.19 -16.45 24.97
N ALA A 144 9.05 -15.89 25.43
CA ALA A 144 8.44 -14.71 24.84
C ALA A 144 9.37 -13.48 24.96
N ARG A 145 9.99 -13.26 26.13
CA ARG A 145 10.99 -12.19 26.36
C ARG A 145 12.18 -12.28 25.40
N ARG A 146 12.69 -13.50 25.14
CA ARG A 146 13.76 -13.74 24.18
C ARG A 146 13.30 -13.81 22.71
N LYS A 147 12.03 -13.52 22.44
CA LYS A 147 11.44 -13.54 21.08
C LYS A 147 11.69 -14.88 20.35
N THR A 148 11.71 -15.98 21.10
CA THR A 148 11.99 -17.33 20.58
C THR A 148 10.74 -18.19 20.68
N LYS A 149 10.45 -19.00 19.66
CA LYS A 149 9.30 -19.93 19.72
C LYS A 149 9.52 -20.92 20.87
N VAL A 150 8.50 -21.18 21.68
CA VAL A 150 8.57 -22.11 22.82
C VAL A 150 9.16 -23.45 22.41
N THR A 151 8.76 -24.01 21.27
CA THR A 151 9.27 -25.30 20.75
C THR A 151 10.79 -25.30 20.50
N GLN A 152 11.35 -24.17 20.10
CA GLN A 152 12.79 -24.01 19.91
C GLN A 152 13.49 -23.72 21.24
N TYR A 153 12.85 -22.92 22.09
CA TYR A 153 13.38 -22.52 23.40
C TYR A 153 13.59 -23.72 24.34
N ILE A 154 12.68 -24.69 24.31
CA ILE A 154 12.70 -25.87 25.19
C ILE A 154 13.55 -27.02 24.65
N ALA A 155 14.02 -26.94 23.40
CA ALA A 155 14.71 -28.03 22.74
C ALA A 155 16.10 -28.25 23.36
N ARG A 156 16.48 -29.52 23.55
CA ARG A 156 17.84 -29.92 23.90
C ARG A 156 18.34 -30.91 22.86
N GLY A 157 19.11 -30.42 21.89
CA GLY A 157 19.54 -31.22 20.74
C GLY A 157 18.38 -31.52 19.78
N GLU A 158 18.43 -32.67 19.12
CA GLU A 158 17.46 -33.07 18.06
C GLU A 158 16.26 -33.88 18.58
N THR A 159 16.30 -34.35 19.83
CA THR A 159 15.21 -35.17 20.41
C THR A 159 14.03 -34.31 20.87
N LYS A 160 12.81 -34.80 20.62
CA LYS A 160 11.59 -34.09 21.04
C LYS A 160 11.44 -34.12 22.57
N PRO A 161 11.19 -32.98 23.23
CA PRO A 161 11.00 -32.92 24.67
C PRO A 161 9.73 -33.66 25.09
N LYS A 162 9.80 -34.41 26.18
CA LYS A 162 8.64 -35.06 26.82
C LYS A 162 8.50 -34.53 28.24
N LEU A 163 7.32 -34.04 28.57
CA LEU A 163 7.02 -33.50 29.89
C LEU A 163 5.66 -34.02 30.38
N MET A 164 5.67 -34.58 31.58
CA MET A 164 4.48 -35.07 32.27
C MET A 164 4.43 -34.45 33.67
N LEU A 165 3.36 -33.71 33.94
CA LEU A 165 3.09 -33.08 35.23
C LEU A 165 1.77 -33.63 35.78
N MET A 166 1.82 -34.21 36.98
CA MET A 166 0.68 -34.86 37.61
C MET A 166 0.28 -34.13 38.89
N GLY A 167 -1.03 -33.99 39.10
CA GLY A 167 -1.60 -33.54 40.37
C GLY A 167 -1.69 -34.67 41.40
N THR A 168 -1.93 -34.30 42.66
CA THR A 168 -2.20 -35.24 43.77
C THR A 168 -3.49 -36.02 43.60
N ASP A 169 -4.39 -35.55 42.74
CA ASP A 169 -5.57 -36.26 42.24
C ASP A 169 -5.24 -37.38 41.23
N ARG A 170 -3.95 -37.56 40.90
CA ARG A 170 -3.44 -38.51 39.89
C ARG A 170 -3.97 -38.22 38.48
N LEU A 171 -4.42 -37.00 38.21
CA LEU A 171 -4.76 -36.54 36.87
C LEU A 171 -3.64 -35.67 36.31
N GLN A 172 -3.52 -35.66 34.98
CA GLN A 172 -2.59 -34.77 34.32
C GLN A 172 -3.10 -33.32 34.43
N VAL A 173 -2.22 -32.40 34.80
CA VAL A 173 -2.58 -30.99 34.97
C VAL A 173 -3.06 -30.39 33.64
N LYS A 174 -4.26 -29.81 33.64
CA LYS A 174 -4.82 -29.13 32.47
C LYS A 174 -4.16 -27.77 32.31
N ARG A 175 -3.54 -27.55 31.14
CA ARG A 175 -2.82 -26.32 30.82
C ARG A 175 -3.76 -25.13 30.70
N SER A 176 -3.43 -24.00 31.35
CA SER A 176 -4.14 -22.73 31.22
C SER A 176 -3.25 -21.53 31.56
N ILE A 177 -3.27 -20.49 30.72
CA ILE A 177 -2.50 -19.24 30.94
C ILE A 177 -2.89 -18.52 32.23
N SER A 178 -4.10 -18.77 32.74
CA SER A 178 -4.60 -18.16 33.97
C SER A 178 -3.77 -18.55 35.20
N TRP A 179 -3.00 -19.65 35.11
CA TRP A 179 -2.04 -20.08 36.14
C TRP A 179 -0.71 -19.32 36.12
N SER A 180 -0.50 -18.40 35.17
CA SER A 180 0.72 -17.58 35.10
C SER A 180 0.95 -16.68 36.32
N GLY A 181 -0.09 -16.44 37.11
CA GLY A 181 -0.03 -15.75 38.40
C GLY A 181 0.57 -16.58 39.54
N CYS A 182 0.65 -17.91 39.41
CA CYS A 182 1.31 -18.80 40.37
C CYS A 182 2.84 -18.69 40.30
N PHE A 183 3.39 -18.17 39.20
CA PHE A 183 4.84 -18.05 38.98
C PHE A 183 5.29 -16.64 39.34
N ILE A 184 6.19 -16.54 40.31
CA ILE A 184 6.86 -15.31 40.70
C ILE A 184 8.34 -15.50 40.36
N ASP A 185 8.86 -14.68 39.47
CA ASP A 185 10.24 -14.76 39.00
C ASP A 185 11.04 -13.53 39.46
N ARG A 186 12.35 -13.71 39.60
CA ARG A 186 13.28 -12.64 39.97
C ARG A 186 13.26 -11.44 39.00
N ASN A 187 13.21 -11.70 37.70
CA ASN A 187 13.36 -10.66 36.67
C ASN A 187 12.21 -9.65 36.69
N ARG A 188 10.99 -10.10 36.94
CA ARG A 188 9.77 -9.29 36.97
C ARG A 188 9.65 -8.44 38.24
N LEU A 189 10.23 -8.88 39.36
CA LEU A 189 10.41 -8.01 40.53
C LEU A 189 11.47 -6.95 40.29
N GLN A 190 12.58 -7.32 39.64
CA GLN A 190 13.65 -6.38 39.28
C GLN A 190 13.17 -5.35 38.26
N GLU A 191 12.41 -5.76 37.24
CA GLU A 191 11.79 -4.83 36.30
C GLU A 191 10.78 -3.93 37.00
N PHE A 192 9.94 -4.48 37.88
CA PHE A 192 9.03 -3.68 38.68
C PHE A 192 9.76 -2.59 39.49
N SER A 193 10.90 -2.90 40.12
CA SER A 193 11.65 -1.91 40.90
C SER A 193 12.37 -0.85 40.06
N LEU A 194 12.65 -1.14 38.79
CA LEU A 194 13.33 -0.24 37.87
C LEU A 194 12.36 0.64 37.05
N LEU A 195 11.08 0.27 36.96
CA LEU A 195 10.04 1.02 36.26
C LEU A 195 9.82 2.38 36.95
N GLY A 196 10.39 3.44 36.38
CA GLY A 196 10.41 4.79 36.96
C GLY A 196 11.78 5.46 36.91
N SER A 197 12.86 4.70 36.68
CA SER A 197 14.18 5.26 36.43
C SER A 197 14.37 5.62 34.95
N LYS A 198 15.14 6.68 34.67
CA LYS A 198 15.51 7.10 33.30
C LYS A 198 16.31 6.02 32.55
N ASP A 199 16.95 5.10 33.27
CA ASP A 199 17.87 4.10 32.73
C ASP A 199 17.16 2.96 31.97
N THR A 200 15.89 2.71 32.26
CA THR A 200 15.11 1.68 31.55
C THR A 200 14.67 2.09 30.14
N GLY A 201 14.55 3.40 29.88
CA GLY A 201 13.88 3.94 28.70
C GLY A 201 12.37 3.61 28.61
N SER A 202 11.78 3.01 29.64
CA SER A 202 10.37 2.62 29.70
C SER A 202 9.49 3.73 30.28
N ALA A 203 8.24 3.85 29.82
CA ALA A 203 7.36 4.91 30.31
C ALA A 203 6.84 4.56 31.72
N GLU A 204 6.82 5.52 32.63
CA GLU A 204 6.27 5.39 34.00
C GLU A 204 4.81 4.85 34.05
N ARG A 205 4.11 4.82 32.91
CA ARG A 205 2.71 4.36 32.78
C ARG A 205 2.57 2.82 32.80
N ASP A 206 3.68 2.08 32.80
CA ASP A 206 3.71 0.63 32.51
C ASP A 206 3.92 -0.26 33.75
N VAL A 207 4.01 0.33 34.95
CA VAL A 207 4.35 -0.33 36.22
C VAL A 207 3.51 -1.58 36.52
N LEU A 208 2.18 -1.45 36.51
CA LEU A 208 1.28 -2.54 36.92
C LEU A 208 1.07 -3.58 35.83
N ALA A 209 1.23 -3.18 34.56
CA ALA A 209 1.17 -4.11 33.44
C ALA A 209 2.31 -5.14 33.52
N THR A 210 3.53 -4.71 33.84
CA THR A 210 4.68 -5.61 34.06
C THR A 210 4.47 -6.51 35.28
N LEU A 211 4.05 -5.94 36.42
CA LEU A 211 3.84 -6.72 37.64
C LEU A 211 2.80 -7.84 37.44
N PHE A 212 1.70 -7.56 36.74
CA PHE A 212 0.63 -8.55 36.52
C PHE A 212 0.80 -9.40 35.25
N GLY A 213 1.82 -9.18 34.42
CA GLY A 213 2.01 -9.96 33.17
C GLY A 213 1.01 -9.59 32.07
N LEU A 214 0.79 -8.28 31.86
CA LEU A 214 0.01 -7.68 30.77
C LEU A 214 0.91 -7.03 29.71
N GLU A 215 2.22 -7.35 29.67
CA GLU A 215 3.16 -6.68 28.76
C GLU A 215 2.79 -6.91 27.29
N GLU A 216 2.32 -8.10 26.93
CA GLU A 216 1.89 -8.40 25.56
C GLU A 216 0.69 -7.54 25.12
N LEU A 217 -0.28 -7.31 26.02
CA LEU A 217 -1.43 -6.45 25.72
C LEU A 217 -0.99 -5.00 25.55
N GLN A 218 -0.04 -4.55 26.36
CA GLN A 218 0.55 -3.22 26.25
C GLN A 218 1.36 -3.06 24.96
N GLU A 219 2.11 -4.09 24.54
CA GLU A 219 2.80 -4.10 23.24
C GLU A 219 1.80 -4.00 22.07
N VAL A 220 0.67 -4.69 22.16
CA VAL A 220 -0.40 -4.57 21.17
C VAL A 220 -0.92 -3.13 21.11
N ILE A 221 -1.21 -2.51 22.26
CA ILE A 221 -1.67 -1.12 22.36
C ILE A 221 -0.62 -0.14 21.80
N SER A 222 0.66 -0.34 22.09
CA SER A 222 1.73 0.57 21.65
C SER A 222 1.99 0.52 20.14
N ARG A 223 1.58 -0.55 19.45
CA ARG A 223 1.57 -0.65 17.99
C ARG A 223 0.45 0.18 17.34
N PHE A 224 -0.53 0.67 18.11
CA PHE A 224 -1.51 1.63 17.62
C PHE A 224 -0.94 3.04 17.69
N VAL A 225 -1.23 3.82 16.65
CA VAL A 225 -1.03 5.26 16.69
C VAL A 225 -2.24 5.88 17.39
N ARG A 226 -2.04 6.99 18.12
CA ARG A 226 -3.15 7.71 18.77
C ARG A 226 -4.24 8.05 17.75
N PRO A 227 -5.54 8.03 18.15
CA PRO A 227 -6.65 8.29 17.22
C PRO A 227 -6.53 9.61 16.47
N GLU A 228 -5.91 10.64 17.04
CA GLU A 228 -5.73 11.96 16.39
C GLU A 228 -4.73 11.90 15.22
N SER A 229 -3.82 10.95 15.23
CA SER A 229 -2.79 10.77 14.20
C SER A 229 -3.13 9.67 13.19
N PHE A 230 -4.23 8.93 13.39
CA PHE A 230 -4.75 7.99 12.42
C PHE A 230 -5.65 8.72 11.42
N SER A 231 -5.15 8.93 10.20
CA SER A 231 -5.86 9.58 9.11
C SER A 231 -5.72 8.77 7.82
N LEU A 232 -6.86 8.62 7.14
CA LEU A 232 -7.08 7.95 5.87
C LEU A 232 -7.43 8.96 4.76
N LYS A 233 -7.36 10.27 5.03
CA LYS A 233 -7.61 11.34 4.04
C LYS A 233 -6.82 11.17 2.73
N ALA A 234 -5.62 10.59 2.80
CA ALA A 234 -4.78 10.31 1.63
C ALA A 234 -5.37 9.24 0.68
N PHE A 235 -6.29 8.40 1.16
CA PHE A 235 -6.94 7.34 0.39
C PHE A 235 -8.32 7.73 -0.13
N VAL A 236 -8.81 8.93 0.20
CA VAL A 236 -10.09 9.46 -0.27
C VAL A 236 -10.05 9.56 -1.78
N ARG A 237 -10.97 8.87 -2.44
CA ARG A 237 -11.09 8.91 -3.90
C ARG A 237 -11.73 10.23 -4.30
N ALA A 238 -11.14 10.91 -5.28
CA ALA A 238 -11.63 12.21 -5.75
C ALA A 238 -13.08 12.10 -6.25
N ASP A 239 -13.88 13.11 -5.93
CA ASP A 239 -15.22 13.27 -6.47
C ASP A 239 -15.14 13.48 -7.99
N ARG A 240 -15.91 12.70 -8.75
CA ARG A 240 -15.96 12.79 -10.22
C ARG A 240 -16.90 13.88 -10.72
N ALA A 241 -17.43 14.73 -9.82
CA ALA A 241 -18.27 15.89 -10.16
C ALA A 241 -17.66 16.77 -11.28
N GLY A 242 -16.36 17.07 -11.22
CA GLY A 242 -15.69 17.88 -12.27
C GLY A 242 -15.63 17.20 -13.65
N ALA A 243 -15.49 15.87 -13.67
CA ALA A 243 -15.52 15.09 -14.91
C ALA A 243 -16.95 14.97 -15.48
N LEU A 244 -17.96 14.84 -14.60
CA LEU A 244 -19.37 14.86 -14.98
C LEU A 244 -19.77 16.23 -15.56
N ASP A 245 -19.32 17.34 -14.97
CA ASP A 245 -19.54 18.70 -15.47
C ASP A 245 -18.92 18.91 -16.85
N LEU A 246 -17.69 18.42 -17.06
CA LEU A 246 -17.04 18.49 -18.36
C LEU A 246 -17.84 17.73 -19.43
N LEU A 247 -18.29 16.50 -19.12
CA LEU A 247 -19.13 15.72 -20.04
C LEU A 247 -20.47 16.41 -20.33
N GLU A 248 -21.10 17.02 -19.32
CA GLU A 248 -22.36 17.74 -19.51
C GLU A 248 -22.17 18.96 -20.45
N ARG A 249 -21.07 19.70 -20.30
CA ARG A 249 -20.69 20.79 -21.22
C ARG A 249 -20.45 20.27 -22.64
N THR A 250 -19.67 19.21 -22.80
CA THR A 250 -19.42 18.59 -24.11
C THR A 250 -20.70 18.08 -24.76
N ARG A 251 -21.63 17.50 -23.98
CA ARG A 251 -22.95 17.07 -24.45
C ARG A 251 -23.75 18.23 -25.02
N VAL A 252 -23.75 19.38 -24.34
CA VAL A 252 -24.44 20.59 -24.82
C VAL A 252 -23.84 21.06 -26.14
N THR A 253 -22.52 21.14 -26.25
CA THR A 253 -21.82 21.57 -27.48
C THR A 253 -22.10 20.63 -28.65
N LEU A 254 -22.00 19.31 -28.46
CA LEU A 254 -22.31 18.34 -29.52
C LEU A 254 -23.80 18.34 -29.90
N SER A 255 -24.69 18.58 -28.95
CA SER A 255 -26.12 18.74 -29.25
C SER A 255 -26.38 19.96 -30.13
N GLN A 256 -25.65 21.06 -29.92
CA GLN A 256 -25.74 22.25 -30.78
C GLN A 256 -25.19 21.95 -32.19
N LEU A 257 -24.03 21.29 -32.28
CA LEU A 257 -23.44 20.84 -33.56
C LEU A 257 -24.40 19.92 -34.35
N ARG A 258 -25.00 18.90 -33.70
CA ARG A 258 -26.00 18.03 -34.35
C ARG A 258 -27.19 18.81 -34.90
N ARG A 259 -27.71 19.79 -34.15
CA ARG A 259 -28.82 20.63 -34.62
C ARG A 259 -28.41 21.46 -35.83
N LYS A 260 -27.20 22.04 -35.80
CA LYS A 260 -26.65 22.81 -36.91
C LYS A 260 -26.49 21.94 -38.18
N HIS A 261 -25.79 20.81 -38.09
CA HIS A 261 -25.58 19.92 -39.25
C HIS A 261 -26.90 19.36 -39.81
N ARG A 262 -27.89 19.07 -38.95
CA ARG A 262 -29.23 18.66 -39.39
C ARG A 262 -29.95 19.79 -40.13
N ALA A 263 -29.83 21.03 -39.68
CA ALA A 263 -30.40 22.19 -40.36
C ALA A 263 -29.70 22.44 -41.71
N ASP A 264 -28.37 22.34 -41.76
CA ASP A 264 -27.58 22.47 -42.99
C ASP A 264 -27.96 21.39 -44.01
N LEU A 265 -28.11 20.14 -43.56
CA LEU A 265 -28.59 19.04 -44.39
C LEU A 265 -29.97 19.32 -45.00
N GLN A 266 -30.91 19.75 -44.16
CA GLN A 266 -32.28 20.04 -44.59
C GLN A 266 -32.32 21.25 -45.55
N LYS A 267 -31.45 22.25 -45.32
CA LYS A 267 -31.25 23.39 -46.22
C LYS A 267 -30.78 22.93 -47.61
N SER A 268 -29.71 22.13 -47.69
CA SER A 268 -29.19 21.63 -48.97
C SER A 268 -30.19 20.75 -49.72
N ILE A 269 -31.00 19.93 -49.02
CA ILE A 269 -32.08 19.15 -49.62
C ILE A 269 -33.17 20.07 -50.19
N SER A 270 -33.62 21.04 -49.41
CA SER A 270 -34.67 21.98 -49.85
C SER A 270 -34.24 22.81 -51.05
N GLU A 271 -32.97 23.25 -51.08
CA GLU A 271 -32.39 24.03 -52.17
C GLU A 271 -32.21 23.19 -53.43
N SER A 272 -31.76 21.94 -53.29
CA SER A 272 -31.68 20.99 -54.42
C SER A 272 -33.05 20.72 -55.04
N CYS A 273 -34.09 20.56 -54.20
CA CYS A 273 -35.47 20.40 -54.68
C CYS A 273 -35.96 21.67 -55.40
N ARG A 274 -35.70 22.86 -54.83
CA ARG A 274 -36.08 24.16 -55.40
C ARG A 274 -35.49 24.35 -56.81
N LEU A 275 -34.18 24.09 -56.98
CA LEU A 275 -33.47 24.22 -58.26
C LEU A 275 -34.04 23.29 -59.35
N LEU A 276 -34.66 22.17 -58.97
CA LEU A 276 -35.26 21.19 -59.89
C LEU A 276 -36.79 21.34 -60.06
N GLY A 277 -37.38 22.35 -59.43
CA GLY A 277 -38.84 22.59 -59.42
C GLY A 277 -39.63 21.50 -58.68
N LEU A 278 -39.01 20.86 -57.69
CA LEU A 278 -39.60 19.84 -56.84
C LEU A 278 -40.05 20.46 -55.51
N ARG A 279 -41.07 19.87 -54.88
CA ARG A 279 -41.41 20.22 -53.49
C ARG A 279 -40.38 19.60 -52.54
N PRO A 280 -40.14 20.18 -51.35
CA PRO A 280 -39.12 19.69 -50.40
C PRO A 280 -39.31 18.23 -49.96
N ASN A 281 -40.52 17.67 -50.09
CA ASN A 281 -40.87 16.28 -49.78
C ASN A 281 -40.64 15.29 -50.94
N GLN A 282 -40.08 15.75 -52.07
CA GLN A 282 -39.84 14.94 -53.28
C GLN A 282 -38.33 14.67 -53.51
N ASP A 283 -37.50 14.64 -52.46
CA ASP A 283 -36.03 14.41 -52.57
C ASP A 283 -35.68 13.10 -53.32
N PHE A 284 -36.54 12.09 -53.27
CA PHE A 284 -36.34 10.83 -53.99
C PHE A 284 -36.30 10.97 -55.52
N ASP A 285 -36.91 12.03 -56.09
CA ASP A 285 -36.94 12.29 -57.53
C ASP A 285 -35.76 13.12 -58.03
N VAL A 286 -34.96 13.70 -57.12
CA VAL A 286 -33.82 14.59 -57.44
C VAL A 286 -32.86 13.92 -58.43
N ARG A 287 -32.47 12.66 -58.16
CA ARG A 287 -31.54 11.92 -59.03
C ARG A 287 -32.05 11.78 -60.46
N ARG A 288 -33.34 11.43 -60.63
CA ARG A 288 -33.96 11.27 -61.96
C ARG A 288 -34.03 12.59 -62.72
N LYS A 289 -34.36 13.69 -62.02
CA LYS A 289 -34.45 15.04 -62.60
C LYS A 289 -33.07 15.60 -63.00
N VAL A 290 -32.01 15.34 -62.22
CA VAL A 290 -30.63 15.74 -62.58
C VAL A 290 -30.15 15.02 -63.84
N LEU A 291 -30.40 13.72 -63.96
CA LEU A 291 -30.06 12.97 -65.17
C LEU A 291 -30.75 13.58 -66.40
N ARG A 292 -32.08 13.80 -66.32
CA ARG A 292 -32.84 14.45 -67.40
C ARG A 292 -32.33 15.86 -67.72
N LEU A 293 -31.94 16.64 -66.72
CA LEU A 293 -31.37 17.98 -66.91
C LEU A 293 -30.08 17.90 -67.76
N ARG A 294 -29.18 16.98 -67.41
CA ARG A 294 -27.91 16.77 -68.14
C ARG A 294 -28.13 16.27 -69.56
N ASP A 295 -29.04 15.31 -69.75
CA ASP A 295 -29.44 14.83 -71.08
C ASP A 295 -30.01 15.97 -71.94
N THR A 296 -30.79 16.87 -71.33
CA THR A 296 -31.39 18.04 -72.00
C THR A 296 -30.32 19.05 -72.42
N ILE A 297 -29.32 19.30 -71.56
CA ILE A 297 -28.15 20.14 -71.90
C ILE A 297 -27.44 19.57 -73.12
N GLU A 298 -27.12 18.27 -73.11
CA GLU A 298 -26.40 17.61 -74.20
C GLU A 298 -27.21 17.61 -75.52
N MET A 299 -28.52 17.35 -75.44
CA MET A 299 -29.42 17.44 -76.57
C MET A 299 -29.43 18.85 -77.20
N HIS A 300 -29.49 19.91 -76.39
CA HIS A 300 -29.47 21.28 -76.88
C HIS A 300 -28.13 21.69 -77.49
N ILE A 301 -27.00 21.23 -76.93
CA ILE A 301 -25.66 21.41 -77.52
C ILE A 301 -25.61 20.77 -78.91
N ARG A 302 -25.97 19.49 -79.02
CA ARG A 302 -26.00 18.77 -80.31
C ARG A 302 -26.97 19.40 -81.31
N GLY A 303 -28.05 20.01 -80.83
CA GLY A 303 -29.00 20.77 -81.65
C GLY A 303 -28.41 22.07 -82.20
N ALA A 304 -27.71 22.84 -81.37
CA ALA A 304 -27.04 24.08 -81.78
C ALA A 304 -25.90 23.82 -82.77
N GLU A 305 -25.10 22.76 -82.56
CA GLU A 305 -24.03 22.35 -83.47
C GLU A 305 -24.55 22.00 -84.87
N ARG A 306 -25.64 21.23 -84.96
CA ARG A 306 -26.27 20.90 -86.24
C ARG A 306 -26.74 22.13 -87.01
N LEU A 307 -27.29 23.12 -86.32
CA LEU A 307 -27.78 24.37 -86.92
C LEU A 307 -26.64 25.28 -87.44
N ARG A 308 -25.42 25.15 -86.89
CA ARG A 308 -24.25 25.94 -87.33
C ARG A 308 -23.52 25.37 -88.54
N ALA A 309 -23.82 24.13 -88.96
CA ALA A 309 -23.09 23.48 -90.04
C ALA A 309 -23.27 24.15 -91.42
N SER A 310 -24.35 24.94 -91.62
CA SER A 310 -24.66 25.57 -92.90
C SER A 310 -23.91 26.90 -93.12
N ARG A 311 -23.27 27.06 -94.27
CA ARG A 311 -22.57 28.30 -94.68
C ARG A 311 -23.49 29.23 -95.46
N ALA A 312 -23.39 30.54 -95.23
CA ALA A 312 -24.21 31.53 -95.92
C ALA A 312 -23.60 31.94 -97.29
N PRO A 313 -24.37 31.95 -98.40
CA PRO A 313 -23.88 32.42 -99.69
C PRO A 313 -23.75 33.96 -99.75
N LEU A 314 -22.92 34.43 -100.69
CA LEU A 314 -22.88 35.82 -101.12
C LEU A 314 -24.15 36.13 -101.95
N ALA A 315 -25.07 36.88 -101.37
CA ALA A 315 -26.26 37.40 -102.05
C ALA A 315 -26.05 38.87 -102.42
N ILE A 316 -26.16 39.16 -103.72
CA ILE A 316 -26.04 40.51 -104.31
C ILE A 316 -27.43 40.92 -104.81
N PRO A 317 -27.98 42.09 -104.42
CA PRO A 317 -29.30 42.50 -104.87
C PRO A 317 -29.35 42.76 -106.38
N LEU A 318 -30.45 42.38 -107.04
CA LEU A 318 -30.65 42.63 -108.47
C LEU A 318 -30.51 44.12 -108.86
N LYS A 319 -30.94 45.03 -107.96
CA LYS A 319 -30.78 46.49 -108.14
C LYS A 319 -29.31 46.90 -108.28
N GLN A 320 -28.41 46.23 -107.55
CA GLN A 320 -26.98 46.52 -107.60
C GLN A 320 -26.37 46.07 -108.93
N VAL A 321 -26.76 44.91 -109.45
CA VAL A 321 -26.32 44.42 -110.77
C VAL A 321 -26.80 45.37 -111.89
N LYS A 322 -28.09 45.73 -111.91
CA LYS A 322 -28.64 46.70 -112.88
C LYS A 322 -27.90 48.05 -112.84
N ARG A 323 -27.50 48.52 -111.66
CA ARG A 323 -26.70 49.74 -111.50
C ARG A 323 -25.30 49.60 -112.11
N ILE A 324 -24.64 48.45 -111.92
CA ILE A 324 -23.32 48.18 -112.53
C ILE A 324 -23.44 48.22 -114.05
N CYS A 325 -24.44 47.56 -114.64
CA CYS A 325 -24.67 47.58 -116.10
C CYS A 325 -24.88 49.02 -116.63
N ALA A 326 -25.72 49.82 -115.98
CA ALA A 326 -25.97 51.21 -116.41
C ALA A 326 -24.74 52.12 -116.28
N VAL A 327 -23.81 51.82 -115.35
CA VAL A 327 -22.54 52.55 -115.25
C VAL A 327 -21.57 52.07 -116.33
N ALA A 328 -21.48 50.77 -116.58
CA ALA A 328 -20.62 50.19 -117.62
C ALA A 328 -20.96 50.73 -119.02
N GLN A 329 -22.25 50.70 -119.41
CA GLN A 329 -22.71 51.25 -120.69
C GLN A 329 -22.33 52.73 -120.88
N ARG A 330 -22.54 53.55 -119.84
CA ARG A 330 -22.19 54.98 -119.89
C ARG A 330 -20.70 55.22 -120.06
N LEU A 331 -19.85 54.43 -119.40
CA LEU A 331 -18.40 54.58 -119.48
C LEU A 331 -17.86 54.13 -120.84
N LEU A 332 -18.38 53.03 -121.39
CA LEU A 332 -18.00 52.51 -122.71
C LEU A 332 -18.42 53.47 -123.83
N HIS A 333 -19.67 53.93 -123.81
CA HIS A 333 -20.15 54.92 -124.78
C HIS A 333 -19.34 56.22 -124.71
N ARG A 334 -18.97 56.65 -123.49
CA ARG A 334 -18.08 57.80 -123.30
C ARG A 334 -16.68 57.58 -123.86
N ARG A 335 -16.10 56.36 -123.77
CA ARG A 335 -14.81 56.06 -124.42
C ARG A 335 -14.92 56.22 -125.93
N ALA A 336 -15.92 55.57 -126.54
CA ALA A 336 -16.15 55.62 -127.98
C ALA A 336 -16.29 57.08 -128.49
N ASN A 337 -17.06 57.91 -127.78
CA ASN A 337 -17.21 59.33 -128.13
C ASN A 337 -15.89 60.12 -128.01
N ILE A 338 -15.08 59.84 -126.99
CA ILE A 338 -13.76 60.49 -126.83
C ILE A 338 -12.80 60.04 -127.94
N GLU A 339 -12.79 58.76 -128.31
CA GLU A 339 -11.93 58.23 -129.38
C GLU A 339 -12.33 58.79 -130.76
N ALA A 340 -13.64 58.85 -131.07
CA ALA A 340 -14.13 59.45 -132.30
C ALA A 340 -13.76 60.94 -132.40
N ALA A 341 -13.92 61.70 -131.32
CA ALA A 341 -13.54 63.11 -131.27
C ALA A 341 -12.01 63.33 -131.38
N PHE A 342 -11.22 62.39 -130.86
CA PHE A 342 -9.76 62.44 -130.97
C PHE A 342 -9.29 62.17 -132.41
N LEU A 343 -9.83 61.13 -133.08
CA LEU A 343 -9.51 60.79 -134.47
C LEU A 343 -9.87 61.93 -135.43
N GLN A 344 -11.07 62.51 -135.28
CA GLN A 344 -11.52 63.61 -136.13
C GLN A 344 -10.63 64.86 -136.01
N ARG A 345 -10.14 65.19 -134.81
CA ARG A 345 -9.27 66.36 -134.60
C ARG A 345 -7.80 66.09 -134.91
N ALA A 346 -7.36 64.83 -134.83
CA ALA A 346 -5.99 64.45 -135.18
C ALA A 346 -5.77 64.52 -136.71
N SER A 347 -6.80 64.26 -137.51
CA SER A 347 -6.75 64.43 -138.97
C SER A 347 -6.69 65.89 -139.44
N ASP A 348 -7.11 66.84 -138.60
CA ASP A 348 -7.11 68.27 -138.95
C ASP A 348 -5.73 68.95 -138.78
N VAL A 349 -4.78 68.30 -138.10
CA VAL A 349 -3.46 68.86 -137.78
C VAL A 349 -2.41 68.29 -138.74
N ASP A 350 -2.23 68.96 -139.88
CA ASP A 350 -1.18 68.61 -140.83
C ASP A 350 0.22 69.05 -140.35
N TYR A 351 0.94 68.09 -139.75
CA TYR A 351 2.33 68.25 -139.33
C TYR A 351 3.31 68.35 -140.51
N ARG A 352 2.95 67.80 -141.68
CA ARG A 352 3.80 67.77 -142.87
C ARG A 352 3.83 69.14 -143.53
N ALA A 353 2.67 69.78 -143.67
CA ALA A 353 2.56 71.15 -144.16
C ALA A 353 3.30 72.16 -143.26
N PHE A 354 3.36 71.93 -141.94
CA PHE A 354 4.08 72.82 -141.02
C PHE A 354 5.62 72.66 -141.13
N PHE A 355 6.11 71.44 -141.36
CA PHE A 355 7.54 71.17 -141.55
C PHE A 355 8.04 71.70 -142.91
N GLU A 356 7.28 71.45 -143.98
CA GLU A 356 7.57 71.99 -145.33
C GLU A 356 7.55 73.53 -145.35
N ALA A 357 6.68 74.16 -144.55
CA ALA A 357 6.64 75.61 -144.40
C ALA A 357 7.86 76.22 -143.67
N LEU A 358 8.55 75.44 -142.83
CA LEU A 358 9.79 75.86 -142.17
C LEU A 358 11.00 75.73 -143.11
N GLU A 359 11.08 74.67 -143.91
CA GLU A 359 12.12 74.53 -144.97
C GLU A 359 12.00 75.62 -146.03
N ALA A 360 10.79 76.01 -146.42
CA ALA A 360 10.56 77.05 -147.43
C ALA A 360 11.07 78.46 -147.00
N ILE A 361 11.22 78.72 -145.70
CA ILE A 361 11.69 80.02 -145.18
C ILE A 361 13.22 80.16 -145.32
N GLU A 362 13.97 79.06 -145.41
CA GLU A 362 15.44 79.11 -145.46
C GLU A 362 16.00 79.48 -146.86
N HIS A 363 15.20 79.35 -147.93
CA HIS A 363 15.72 79.35 -149.31
C HIS A 363 15.15 80.39 -150.30
N LEU A 364 14.35 81.38 -149.91
CA LEU A 364 13.73 82.28 -150.90
C LEU A 364 14.12 83.77 -150.79
N GLN A 365 15.04 84.15 -151.68
CA GLN A 365 15.03 85.44 -152.35
C GLN A 365 13.99 85.38 -153.49
N VAL A 366 12.93 86.19 -153.37
CA VAL A 366 11.86 86.41 -154.36
C VAL A 366 10.85 85.26 -154.52
N GLY A 367 9.78 85.31 -153.74
CA GLY A 367 8.55 84.54 -153.96
C GLY A 367 7.34 85.37 -153.54
N GLU A 368 6.26 85.34 -154.31
CA GLU A 368 5.21 86.37 -154.26
C GLU A 368 4.12 86.13 -153.19
N THR A 369 4.28 85.13 -152.32
CA THR A 369 3.33 84.82 -151.23
C THR A 369 4.02 84.72 -149.88
N CYS A 370 3.31 85.09 -148.81
CA CYS A 370 3.80 84.97 -147.44
C CYS A 370 3.45 83.57 -146.89
N PRO A 371 4.45 82.69 -146.60
CA PRO A 371 4.17 81.30 -146.19
C PRO A 371 3.42 81.20 -144.87
N ALA A 372 3.60 82.17 -143.96
CA ALA A 372 3.02 82.11 -142.62
C ALA A 372 1.50 82.41 -142.57
N CYS A 373 0.95 83.15 -143.54
CA CYS A 373 -0.50 83.32 -143.69
C CYS A 373 -1.10 82.58 -144.90
N LEU A 374 -0.27 82.26 -145.91
CA LEU A 374 -0.66 81.77 -147.25
C LEU A 374 -1.59 82.75 -147.98
N THR A 375 -1.08 83.98 -148.20
CA THR A 375 -1.68 85.00 -149.07
C THR A 375 -0.58 85.68 -149.92
N PRO A 376 -0.92 86.34 -151.04
CA PRO A 376 0.03 87.16 -151.81
C PRO A 376 0.66 88.28 -150.96
N LEU A 377 1.95 88.57 -151.16
CA LEU A 377 2.70 89.56 -150.35
C LEU A 377 2.18 90.99 -150.52
N ASP A 378 1.53 91.25 -151.64
CA ASP A 378 0.83 92.49 -152.00
C ASP A 378 -0.57 92.59 -151.38
N GLN A 379 -1.12 91.51 -150.81
CA GLN A 379 -2.41 91.49 -150.09
C GLN A 379 -2.35 90.55 -148.87
N VAL A 380 -1.85 91.03 -147.73
CA VAL A 380 -1.76 90.25 -146.48
C VAL A 380 -3.10 90.23 -145.72
N VAL A 381 -4.06 89.42 -146.20
CA VAL A 381 -5.46 89.40 -145.73
C VAL A 381 -5.61 88.90 -144.28
N VAL A 382 -4.74 88.01 -143.79
CA VAL A 382 -4.80 87.42 -142.44
C VAL A 382 -3.44 87.51 -141.77
N ARG A 383 -3.38 87.95 -140.51
CA ARG A 383 -2.11 88.09 -139.77
C ARG A 383 -1.50 86.73 -139.41
N PRO A 384 -0.23 86.45 -139.76
CA PRO A 384 0.44 85.18 -139.50
C PRO A 384 0.40 84.69 -138.04
N PHE A 385 0.62 85.60 -137.08
CA PHE A 385 0.62 85.26 -135.65
C PHE A 385 -0.78 84.84 -135.12
N GLU A 386 -1.87 85.28 -135.76
CA GLU A 386 -3.22 84.87 -135.38
C GLU A 386 -3.54 83.45 -135.85
N ARG A 387 -3.10 83.09 -137.07
CA ARG A 387 -3.20 81.70 -137.58
C ARG A 387 -2.38 80.73 -136.72
N ALA A 388 -1.17 81.12 -136.33
CA ALA A 388 -0.34 80.32 -135.41
C ALA A 388 -1.01 80.11 -134.03
N ARG A 389 -1.61 81.17 -133.43
CA ARG A 389 -2.36 81.04 -132.16
C ARG A 389 -3.59 80.14 -132.28
N LEU A 390 -4.28 80.15 -133.42
CA LEU A 390 -5.42 79.25 -133.68
C LEU A 390 -4.97 77.78 -133.74
N GLN A 391 -3.85 77.49 -134.40
CA GLN A 391 -3.30 76.12 -134.50
C GLN A 391 -2.79 75.61 -133.14
N ILE A 392 -2.16 76.45 -132.32
CA ILE A 392 -1.76 76.07 -130.95
C ILE A 392 -2.98 75.77 -130.07
N LYS A 393 -4.09 76.53 -130.20
CA LYS A 393 -5.36 76.21 -129.50
C LYS A 393 -5.93 74.86 -129.93
N ALA A 394 -5.79 74.46 -131.20
CA ALA A 394 -6.22 73.15 -131.68
C ALA A 394 -5.39 72.01 -131.06
N LEU A 395 -4.08 72.20 -130.89
CA LEU A 395 -3.18 71.25 -130.20
C LEU A 395 -3.52 71.09 -128.71
N CYS A 396 -3.80 72.17 -127.98
CA CYS A 396 -4.27 72.08 -126.58
C CYS A 396 -5.59 71.29 -126.45
N ALA A 397 -6.46 71.38 -127.45
CA ALA A 397 -7.71 70.63 -127.45
C ALA A 397 -7.50 69.12 -127.60
N LEU A 398 -6.48 68.68 -128.35
CA LEU A 398 -6.08 67.27 -128.46
C LEU A 398 -5.51 66.72 -127.14
N GLU A 399 -4.71 67.51 -126.42
CA GLU A 399 -4.17 67.11 -125.12
C GLU A 399 -5.29 66.95 -124.06
N SER A 400 -6.30 67.83 -124.07
CA SER A 400 -7.46 67.72 -123.19
C SER A 400 -8.29 66.44 -123.44
N LEU A 401 -8.41 66.01 -124.70
CA LEU A 401 -9.08 64.76 -125.07
C LEU A 401 -8.28 63.53 -124.62
N LYS A 402 -6.94 63.57 -124.74
CA LYS A 402 -6.04 62.52 -124.24
C LYS A 402 -6.16 62.35 -122.72
N GLN A 403 -6.20 63.45 -121.96
CA GLN A 403 -6.42 63.40 -120.50
C GLN A 403 -7.83 62.90 -120.14
N SER A 404 -8.86 63.28 -120.89
CA SER A 404 -10.23 62.79 -120.68
C SER A 404 -10.36 61.28 -120.94
N LYS A 405 -9.65 60.75 -121.95
CA LYS A 405 -9.57 59.31 -122.23
C LYS A 405 -8.97 58.55 -121.05
N LEU A 406 -7.79 58.98 -120.57
CA LEU A 406 -7.11 58.36 -119.42
C LEU A 406 -8.01 58.32 -118.17
N ARG A 407 -8.71 59.41 -117.87
CA ARG A 407 -9.65 59.46 -116.73
C ARG A 407 -10.83 58.50 -116.90
N ASN A 408 -11.36 58.36 -118.12
CA ASN A 408 -12.47 57.44 -118.39
C ASN A 408 -12.01 55.98 -118.30
N ASP A 409 -10.85 55.65 -118.86
CA ASP A 409 -10.26 54.31 -118.81
C ASP A 409 -9.94 53.88 -117.38
N ALA A 410 -9.42 54.77 -116.53
CA ALA A 410 -9.22 54.49 -115.11
C ALA A 410 -10.54 54.12 -114.39
N ARG A 411 -11.66 54.76 -114.76
CA ARG A 411 -12.98 54.40 -114.21
C ARG A 411 -13.46 53.06 -114.74
N ILE A 412 -13.22 52.75 -116.02
CA ILE A 412 -13.54 51.44 -116.61
C ILE A 412 -12.77 50.33 -115.87
N VAL A 413 -11.48 50.51 -115.60
CA VAL A 413 -10.64 49.56 -114.81
C VAL A 413 -11.21 49.32 -113.40
N LEU A 414 -11.65 50.39 -112.72
CA LEU A 414 -12.24 50.26 -111.38
C LEU A 414 -13.52 49.41 -111.40
N TRP A 415 -14.41 49.63 -112.36
CA TRP A 415 -15.65 48.86 -112.46
C TRP A 415 -15.41 47.43 -112.95
N ALA A 416 -14.46 47.21 -113.86
CA ALA A 416 -14.03 45.87 -114.25
C ALA A 416 -13.50 45.07 -113.05
N SER A 417 -12.73 45.71 -112.17
CA SER A 417 -12.24 45.09 -110.92
C SER A 417 -13.38 44.72 -109.97
N LYS A 418 -14.40 45.58 -109.84
CA LYS A 418 -15.61 45.29 -109.03
C LYS A 418 -16.41 44.11 -109.58
N VAL A 419 -16.52 44.01 -110.90
CA VAL A 419 -17.14 42.86 -111.56
C VAL A 419 -16.33 41.60 -111.26
N ALA A 420 -14.99 41.63 -111.41
CA ALA A 420 -14.12 40.49 -111.10
C ALA A 420 -14.29 39.97 -109.66
N THR A 421 -14.33 40.87 -108.66
CA THR A 421 -14.57 40.49 -107.26
C THR A 421 -15.97 39.91 -107.05
N GLY A 422 -17.00 40.48 -107.71
CA GLY A 422 -18.36 39.96 -107.66
C GLY A 422 -18.46 38.53 -108.23
N ILE A 423 -17.81 38.27 -109.36
CA ILE A 423 -17.79 36.95 -110.01
C ILE A 423 -17.04 35.92 -109.17
N SER A 424 -15.90 36.28 -108.57
CA SER A 424 -15.19 35.40 -107.63
C SER A 424 -16.08 35.02 -106.43
N GLY A 425 -16.83 35.98 -105.88
CA GLY A 425 -17.80 35.71 -104.81
C GLY A 425 -18.97 34.82 -105.24
N VAL A 426 -19.43 34.95 -106.48
CA VAL A 426 -20.46 34.08 -107.08
C VAL A 426 -19.95 32.64 -107.25
N LYS A 427 -18.71 32.44 -107.69
CA LYS A 427 -18.09 31.10 -107.79
C LYS A 427 -17.97 30.42 -106.43
N ASN A 428 -17.66 31.18 -105.38
CA ASN A 428 -17.55 30.65 -104.03
C ASN A 428 -18.89 30.19 -103.41
N ASN A 429 -20.04 30.57 -103.99
CA ASN A 429 -21.36 30.14 -103.50
C ASN A 429 -21.65 28.64 -103.70
N GLU A 430 -20.89 27.95 -104.55
CA GLU A 430 -20.95 26.48 -104.65
C GLU A 430 -20.67 25.81 -103.30
N HIS A 431 -19.77 26.37 -102.50
CA HIS A 431 -19.44 25.88 -101.15
C HIS A 431 -20.52 26.21 -100.10
N ALA A 432 -21.60 26.88 -100.51
CA ALA A 432 -22.77 27.21 -99.70
C ALA A 432 -24.07 26.57 -100.25
N ASP A 433 -23.93 25.49 -101.03
CA ASP A 433 -25.01 24.73 -101.68
C ASP A 433 -25.91 25.53 -102.64
N VAL A 434 -25.38 26.60 -103.25
CA VAL A 434 -26.08 27.35 -104.30
C VAL A 434 -25.20 27.39 -105.56
N PRO A 435 -25.28 26.37 -106.43
CA PRO A 435 -24.47 26.32 -107.64
C PRO A 435 -24.90 27.39 -108.65
N CYS A 436 -23.93 28.04 -109.28
CA CYS A 436 -24.19 29.05 -110.30
C CYS A 436 -24.39 28.37 -111.67
N THR A 437 -25.56 28.53 -112.27
CA THR A 437 -25.90 27.92 -113.59
C THR A 437 -25.60 28.83 -114.78
N LEU A 438 -25.04 30.02 -114.55
CA LEU A 438 -24.74 31.00 -115.58
C LEU A 438 -23.50 30.57 -116.39
N ASN A 439 -23.61 30.56 -117.72
CA ASN A 439 -22.45 30.32 -118.59
C ASN A 439 -21.54 31.57 -118.61
N MET A 440 -20.42 31.48 -117.90
CA MET A 440 -19.45 32.58 -117.76
C MET A 440 -18.17 32.40 -118.57
N CYS A 441 -18.07 31.40 -119.46
CA CYS A 441 -16.83 31.07 -120.16
C CYS A 441 -16.18 32.28 -120.87
N ALA A 442 -16.98 33.04 -121.62
CA ALA A 442 -16.50 34.24 -122.32
C ALA A 442 -16.02 35.34 -121.35
N LEU A 443 -16.73 35.54 -120.22
CA LEU A 443 -16.35 36.54 -119.21
C LEU A 443 -15.10 36.10 -118.44
N ASP A 444 -14.97 34.81 -118.14
CA ASP A 444 -13.82 34.22 -117.44
C ASP A 444 -12.54 34.32 -118.25
N GLU A 445 -12.60 34.06 -119.56
CA GLU A 445 -11.46 34.25 -120.45
C GLU A 445 -10.97 35.70 -120.47
N VAL A 446 -11.91 36.66 -120.51
CA VAL A 446 -11.59 38.08 -120.51
C VAL A 446 -11.08 38.54 -119.13
N LEU A 447 -11.63 38.00 -118.03
CA LEU A 447 -11.15 38.25 -116.68
C LEU A 447 -9.75 37.68 -116.44
N ALA A 448 -9.43 36.50 -116.98
CA ALA A 448 -8.08 35.94 -116.93
C ALA A 448 -7.06 36.84 -117.64
N LYS A 449 -7.41 37.34 -118.83
CA LYS A 449 -6.59 38.34 -119.55
C LYS A 449 -6.46 39.64 -118.77
N PHE A 450 -7.55 40.12 -118.14
CA PHE A 450 -7.54 41.33 -117.32
C PHE A 450 -6.66 41.20 -116.07
N HIS A 451 -6.63 40.03 -115.43
CA HIS A 451 -5.77 39.77 -114.28
C HIS A 451 -4.28 39.65 -114.67
N ALA A 452 -3.98 39.12 -115.86
CA ALA A 452 -2.62 38.91 -116.36
C ALA A 452 -2.00 40.16 -117.04
N ALA A 453 -2.81 41.12 -117.49
CA ALA A 453 -2.32 42.31 -118.21
C ALA A 453 -1.49 43.24 -117.31
N THR A 454 -0.33 43.69 -117.83
CA THR A 454 0.52 44.73 -117.21
C THR A 454 -0.13 46.11 -117.26
N ASP A 455 -0.81 46.46 -118.35
CA ASP A 455 -1.71 47.61 -118.41
C ASP A 455 -3.17 47.15 -118.51
N ARG A 456 -3.90 47.29 -117.39
CA ARG A 456 -5.30 46.86 -117.29
C ARG A 456 -6.26 47.76 -118.07
N SER A 457 -5.84 48.96 -118.47
CA SER A 457 -6.72 49.92 -119.15
C SER A 457 -7.12 49.49 -120.56
N GLU A 458 -6.33 48.63 -121.21
CA GLU A 458 -6.62 48.12 -122.55
C GLU A 458 -7.67 46.98 -122.54
N VAL A 459 -7.64 46.13 -121.51
CA VAL A 459 -8.53 44.95 -121.40
C VAL A 459 -9.82 45.27 -120.64
N ALA A 460 -9.81 46.29 -119.77
CA ALA A 460 -10.97 46.66 -118.95
C ALA A 460 -12.27 46.95 -119.74
N PRO A 461 -12.25 47.58 -120.93
CA PRO A 461 -13.45 47.75 -121.74
C PRO A 461 -14.10 46.41 -122.06
N ALA A 462 -13.31 45.44 -122.54
CA ALA A 462 -13.76 44.10 -122.90
C ALA A 462 -14.39 43.34 -121.72
N VAL A 463 -13.89 43.53 -120.49
CA VAL A 463 -14.49 42.95 -119.27
C VAL A 463 -15.91 43.48 -119.05
N LEU A 464 -16.10 44.80 -119.20
CA LEU A 464 -17.40 45.43 -119.03
C LEU A 464 -18.36 45.06 -120.16
N ASP A 465 -17.88 44.97 -121.41
CA ASP A 465 -18.70 44.51 -122.54
C ASP A 465 -19.14 43.06 -122.36
N SER A 466 -18.21 42.16 -121.99
CA SER A 466 -18.53 40.75 -121.75
C SER A 466 -19.49 40.58 -120.56
N PHE A 467 -19.36 41.42 -119.52
CA PHE A 467 -20.31 41.44 -118.39
C PHE A 467 -21.70 41.95 -118.80
N LEU A 468 -21.77 43.00 -119.63
CA LEU A 468 -23.04 43.50 -120.15
C LEU A 468 -23.74 42.47 -121.04
N ASP A 469 -22.98 41.79 -121.88
CA ASP A 469 -23.46 40.72 -122.75
C ASP A 469 -23.96 39.52 -121.94
N LEU A 470 -23.25 39.11 -120.90
CA LEU A 470 -23.71 38.09 -119.95
C LEU A 470 -25.03 38.48 -119.29
N CYS A 471 -25.13 39.73 -118.80
CA CYS A 471 -26.35 40.24 -118.16
C CYS A 471 -27.52 40.35 -119.15
N ALA A 472 -27.26 40.61 -120.43
CA ALA A 472 -28.29 40.68 -121.46
C ALA A 472 -28.77 39.29 -121.90
N ARG A 473 -27.86 38.33 -122.11
CA ARG A 473 -28.19 36.97 -122.56
C ARG A 473 -28.86 36.11 -121.50
N SER A 474 -28.52 36.33 -120.23
CA SER A 474 -28.88 35.44 -119.13
C SER A 474 -29.66 36.15 -118.01
N ALA A 475 -30.46 37.16 -118.34
CA ALA A 475 -31.18 37.98 -117.38
C ALA A 475 -32.08 37.17 -116.42
N ASP A 476 -32.89 36.26 -116.96
CA ASP A 476 -33.83 35.43 -116.18
C ASP A 476 -33.10 34.44 -115.27
N GLN A 477 -32.07 33.77 -115.79
CA GLN A 477 -31.25 32.82 -115.03
C GLN A 477 -30.51 33.50 -113.88
N MET A 478 -30.03 34.73 -114.10
CA MET A 478 -29.34 35.52 -113.10
C MET A 478 -30.29 35.96 -111.98
N GLU A 479 -31.52 36.38 -112.31
CA GLU A 479 -32.53 36.73 -111.31
C GLU A 479 -32.91 35.53 -110.43
N VAL A 480 -33.13 34.36 -111.03
CA VAL A 480 -33.39 33.10 -110.31
C VAL A 480 -32.24 32.76 -109.35
N TYR A 481 -30.99 32.86 -109.82
CA TYR A 481 -29.81 32.57 -109.00
C TYR A 481 -29.66 33.54 -107.81
N LEU A 482 -29.88 34.84 -108.01
CA LEU A 482 -29.78 35.84 -106.94
C LEU A 482 -30.88 35.66 -105.88
N ILE A 483 -32.11 35.30 -106.30
CA ILE A 483 -33.21 34.96 -105.38
C ILE A 483 -32.86 33.70 -104.57
N ALA A 484 -32.29 32.68 -105.19
CA ALA A 484 -31.84 31.46 -104.51
C ALA A 484 -30.76 31.77 -103.45
N CYS A 485 -29.79 32.63 -103.78
CA CYS A 485 -28.78 33.10 -102.82
C CYS A 485 -29.40 33.86 -101.64
N GLU A 486 -30.35 34.77 -101.88
CA GLU A 486 -31.04 35.51 -100.81
C GLU A 486 -31.86 34.60 -99.90
N ARG A 487 -32.57 33.62 -100.47
CA ARG A 487 -33.36 32.63 -99.72
C ARG A 487 -32.46 31.81 -98.79
N LYS A 488 -31.40 31.21 -99.33
CA LYS A 488 -30.46 30.39 -98.53
C LYS A 488 -29.77 31.21 -97.45
N ARG A 489 -29.40 32.48 -97.73
CA ARG A 489 -28.84 33.39 -96.70
C ARG A 489 -29.83 33.63 -95.55
N ARG A 490 -31.12 33.81 -95.82
CA ARG A 490 -32.15 33.95 -94.77
C ARG A 490 -32.34 32.66 -93.97
N GLU A 491 -32.34 31.51 -94.63
CA GLU A 491 -32.44 30.19 -93.98
C GLU A 491 -31.28 29.96 -92.98
N VAL A 492 -30.03 30.24 -93.39
CA VAL A 492 -28.86 30.17 -92.50
C VAL A 492 -28.94 31.19 -91.36
N GLY A 493 -29.45 32.40 -91.62
CA GLY A 493 -29.69 33.41 -90.58
C GLY A 493 -30.71 32.97 -89.52
N HIS A 494 -31.80 32.32 -89.93
CA HIS A 494 -32.77 31.73 -88.99
C HIS A 494 -32.18 30.58 -88.18
N ALA A 495 -31.41 29.69 -88.81
CA ALA A 495 -30.71 28.60 -88.13
C ALA A 495 -29.71 29.13 -87.08
N ALA A 496 -28.95 30.17 -87.41
CA ALA A 496 -28.00 30.81 -86.48
C ALA A 496 -28.71 31.47 -85.29
N ALA A 497 -29.84 32.15 -85.50
CA ALA A 497 -30.63 32.74 -84.42
C ALA A 497 -31.23 31.66 -83.49
N GLN A 498 -31.64 30.52 -84.04
CA GLN A 498 -32.11 29.37 -83.26
C GLN A 498 -30.99 28.70 -82.47
N ALA A 499 -29.79 28.55 -83.05
CA ALA A 499 -28.61 28.05 -82.34
C ALA A 499 -28.27 28.94 -81.15
N ALA A 500 -28.24 30.27 -81.33
CA ALA A 500 -27.96 31.22 -80.24
C ALA A 500 -28.98 31.13 -79.08
N ARG A 501 -30.26 30.86 -79.38
CA ARG A 501 -31.29 30.61 -78.35
C ARG A 501 -31.03 29.31 -77.58
N LEU A 502 -30.59 28.26 -78.26
CA LEU A 502 -30.23 26.99 -77.63
C LEU A 502 -28.99 27.14 -76.75
N ASP A 503 -27.96 27.88 -77.18
CA ASP A 503 -26.77 28.17 -76.38
C ASP A 503 -27.11 28.93 -75.10
N ALA A 504 -27.92 30.00 -75.20
CA ALA A 504 -28.38 30.75 -74.03
C ALA A 504 -29.12 29.84 -73.03
N ARG A 505 -29.92 28.88 -73.55
CA ARG A 505 -30.60 27.90 -72.70
C ARG A 505 -29.63 26.90 -72.07
N VAL A 506 -28.61 26.46 -72.79
CA VAL A 506 -27.54 25.60 -72.26
C VAL A 506 -26.79 26.28 -71.12
N THR A 507 -26.45 27.57 -71.26
CA THR A 507 -25.78 28.34 -70.20
C THR A 507 -26.63 28.38 -68.93
N GLN A 508 -27.93 28.72 -69.05
CA GLN A 508 -28.85 28.71 -67.90
C GLN A 508 -28.95 27.34 -67.22
N LEU A 509 -29.05 26.26 -68.00
CA LEU A 509 -29.16 24.91 -67.44
C LEU A 509 -27.84 24.43 -66.80
N LYS A 510 -26.69 24.86 -67.31
CA LYS A 510 -25.36 24.59 -66.70
C LYS A 510 -25.18 25.30 -65.36
N GLU A 511 -25.61 26.55 -65.23
CA GLU A 511 -25.61 27.28 -63.94
C GLU A 511 -26.43 26.54 -62.87
N ILE A 512 -27.57 25.95 -63.28
CA ILE A 512 -28.40 25.11 -62.39
C ILE A 512 -27.65 23.82 -62.01
N ASP A 513 -27.00 23.12 -62.94
CA ASP A 513 -26.21 21.90 -62.64
C ASP A 513 -25.00 22.19 -61.72
N GLU A 514 -24.32 23.32 -61.89
CA GLU A 514 -23.23 23.74 -60.98
C GLU A 514 -23.75 24.06 -59.58
N SER A 515 -24.86 24.79 -59.48
CA SER A 515 -25.51 25.07 -58.19
C SER A 515 -25.94 23.77 -57.49
N LEU A 516 -26.44 22.79 -58.24
CA LEU A 516 -26.80 21.46 -57.72
C LEU A 516 -25.59 20.66 -57.22
N LYS A 517 -24.45 20.71 -57.92
CA LYS A 517 -23.20 20.07 -57.44
C LYS A 517 -22.79 20.64 -56.08
N LEU A 518 -22.83 21.96 -55.94
CA LEU A 518 -22.48 22.63 -54.68
C LEU A 518 -23.41 22.21 -53.54
N GLN A 519 -24.72 22.07 -53.80
CA GLN A 519 -25.66 21.55 -52.79
C GLN A 519 -25.42 20.06 -52.45
N PHE A 520 -25.04 19.23 -53.42
CA PHE A 520 -24.73 17.82 -53.15
C PHE A 520 -23.47 17.62 -52.31
N ASP A 521 -22.44 18.44 -52.55
CA ASP A 521 -21.23 18.41 -51.72
C ASP A 521 -21.52 18.94 -50.32
N GLY A 522 -22.32 20.01 -50.19
CA GLY A 522 -22.85 20.49 -48.91
C GLY A 522 -23.64 19.42 -48.16
N LYS A 523 -24.53 18.69 -48.85
CA LYS A 523 -25.30 17.55 -48.30
C LYS A 523 -24.38 16.47 -47.75
N LYS A 524 -23.38 16.04 -48.52
CA LYS A 524 -22.42 14.99 -48.11
C LYS A 524 -21.60 15.40 -46.89
N ILE A 525 -21.14 16.64 -46.84
CA ILE A 525 -20.38 17.16 -45.69
C ILE A 525 -21.27 17.17 -44.45
N ALA A 526 -22.47 17.73 -44.55
CA ALA A 526 -23.41 17.79 -43.43
C ALA A 526 -23.82 16.39 -42.91
N GLU A 527 -24.01 15.40 -43.79
CA GLU A 527 -24.29 14.00 -43.41
C GLU A 527 -23.12 13.36 -42.65
N ARG A 528 -21.87 13.55 -43.12
CA ARG A 528 -20.68 13.02 -42.47
C ARG A 528 -20.47 13.64 -41.08
N GLU A 529 -20.51 14.96 -40.98
CA GLU A 529 -20.35 15.69 -39.73
C GLU A 529 -21.47 15.36 -38.73
N PHE A 530 -22.71 15.22 -39.21
CA PHE A 530 -23.82 14.77 -38.36
C PHE A 530 -23.57 13.36 -37.81
N LYS A 531 -23.08 12.44 -38.63
CA LYS A 531 -22.76 11.07 -38.20
C LYS A 531 -21.65 11.07 -37.14
N VAL A 532 -20.55 11.78 -37.38
CA VAL A 532 -19.44 11.90 -36.42
C VAL A 532 -19.92 12.46 -35.08
N ALA A 533 -20.68 13.55 -35.09
CA ALA A 533 -21.23 14.13 -33.86
C ALA A 533 -22.22 13.20 -33.15
N ASN A 534 -22.94 12.35 -33.90
CA ASN A 534 -23.88 11.38 -33.33
C ASN A 534 -23.17 10.17 -32.71
N ASP A 535 -22.10 9.67 -33.33
CA ASP A 535 -21.28 8.59 -32.79
C ASP A 535 -20.57 9.04 -31.51
N GLN A 536 -19.99 10.25 -31.51
CA GLN A 536 -19.43 10.88 -30.31
C GLN A 536 -20.46 11.05 -29.18
N MET A 537 -21.71 11.40 -29.51
CA MET A 537 -22.78 11.49 -28.52
C MET A 537 -23.11 10.13 -27.89
N ALA A 538 -23.12 9.05 -28.69
CA ALA A 538 -23.38 7.71 -28.18
C ALA A 538 -22.28 7.23 -27.21
N ASP A 539 -21.02 7.54 -27.52
CA ASP A 539 -19.89 7.20 -26.64
C ASP A 539 -19.88 8.03 -25.35
N LEU A 540 -20.25 9.32 -25.41
CA LEU A 540 -20.42 10.14 -24.21
C LEU A 540 -21.48 9.58 -23.26
N VAL A 541 -22.59 9.03 -23.78
CA VAL A 541 -23.63 8.42 -22.94
C VAL A 541 -23.07 7.19 -22.21
N LYS A 542 -22.30 6.34 -22.89
CA LYS A 542 -21.64 5.18 -22.25
C LYS A 542 -20.65 5.62 -21.17
N GLN A 543 -19.83 6.63 -21.46
CA GLN A 543 -18.87 7.19 -20.50
C GLN A 543 -19.56 7.78 -19.27
N LYS A 544 -20.68 8.50 -19.45
CA LYS A 544 -21.46 9.06 -18.34
C LYS A 544 -22.03 7.97 -17.43
N VAL A 545 -22.56 6.88 -17.98
CA VAL A 545 -23.08 5.76 -17.17
C VAL A 545 -21.97 5.10 -16.36
N ALA A 546 -20.80 4.85 -16.96
CA ALA A 546 -19.65 4.29 -16.25
C ALA A 546 -19.17 5.21 -15.11
N LEU A 547 -19.06 6.51 -15.37
CA LEU A 547 -18.64 7.49 -14.37
C LEU A 547 -19.62 7.65 -13.20
N LEU A 548 -20.93 7.51 -13.46
CA LEU A 548 -21.93 7.54 -12.39
C LEU A 548 -21.83 6.32 -11.48
N ASN A 549 -21.61 5.12 -12.04
CA ASN A 549 -21.39 3.92 -11.24
C ASN A 549 -20.12 4.06 -10.39
N ASP A 550 -19.01 4.51 -11.00
CA ASP A 550 -17.76 4.76 -10.28
C ASP A 550 -17.93 5.82 -9.18
N ALA A 551 -18.75 6.86 -9.40
CA ALA A 551 -19.00 7.89 -8.39
C ALA A 551 -19.76 7.35 -7.17
N VAL A 552 -20.74 6.46 -7.39
CA VAL A 552 -21.46 5.77 -6.31
C VAL A 552 -20.51 4.87 -5.52
N ASP A 553 -19.66 4.11 -6.20
CA ASP A 553 -18.68 3.24 -5.55
C ASP A 553 -17.61 4.03 -4.80
N ASN A 554 -17.15 5.16 -5.35
CA ASN A 554 -16.23 6.08 -4.66
C ASN A 554 -16.88 6.70 -3.43
N SER A 555 -18.14 7.10 -3.49
CA SER A 555 -18.88 7.64 -2.34
C SER A 555 -19.00 6.60 -1.23
N ARG A 556 -19.39 5.36 -1.58
CA ARG A 556 -19.46 4.24 -0.61
C ARG A 556 -18.09 3.92 0.01
N PHE A 557 -17.03 3.93 -0.80
CA PHE A 557 -15.67 3.71 -0.33
C PHE A 557 -15.21 4.83 0.62
N ASN A 558 -15.46 6.09 0.25
CA ASN A 558 -15.11 7.24 1.10
C ASN A 558 -15.88 7.22 2.42
N GLN A 559 -17.18 6.87 2.41
CA GLN A 559 -17.96 6.67 3.62
C GLN A 559 -17.37 5.56 4.50
N LEU A 560 -16.98 4.44 3.90
CA LEU A 560 -16.30 3.35 4.62
C LEU A 560 -14.98 3.83 5.27
N LEU A 561 -14.21 4.72 4.61
CA LEU A 561 -12.99 5.29 5.20
C LEU A 561 -13.30 6.17 6.42
N GLU A 562 -14.35 6.99 6.37
CA GLU A 562 -14.81 7.80 7.52
C GLU A 562 -15.30 6.91 8.68
N ASP A 563 -16.06 5.87 8.35
CA ASP A 563 -16.52 4.87 9.32
C ASP A 563 -15.32 4.13 9.93
N LEU A 564 -14.30 3.79 9.15
CA LEU A 564 -13.06 3.17 9.63
C LEU A 564 -12.26 4.09 10.55
N GLU A 565 -12.14 5.39 10.26
CA GLU A 565 -11.50 6.35 11.17
C GLU A 565 -12.26 6.46 12.50
N THR A 566 -13.59 6.53 12.42
CA THR A 566 -14.47 6.61 13.60
C THR A 566 -14.37 5.35 14.45
N GLU A 567 -14.47 4.18 13.82
CA GLU A 567 -14.39 2.90 14.51
C GLU A 567 -12.97 2.56 14.97
N TYR A 568 -11.92 3.11 14.35
CA TYR A 568 -10.56 3.01 14.87
C TYR A 568 -10.46 3.70 16.24
N ARG A 569 -11.07 4.88 16.39
CA ARG A 569 -11.15 5.56 17.70
C ARG A 569 -11.92 4.73 18.73
N THR A 570 -13.05 4.14 18.32
CA THR A 570 -13.84 3.25 19.19
C THR A 570 -13.07 2.01 19.58
N LEU A 571 -12.38 1.36 18.64
CA LEU A 571 -11.56 0.18 18.86
C LEU A 571 -10.40 0.47 19.82
N TYR A 572 -9.68 1.58 19.60
CA TYR A 572 -8.59 2.01 20.47
C TYR A 572 -9.09 2.26 21.90
N ARG A 573 -10.23 2.95 22.06
CA ARG A 573 -10.84 3.17 23.38
C ARG A 573 -11.26 1.85 24.03
N ASN A 574 -11.96 0.97 23.32
CA ASN A 574 -12.38 -0.32 23.85
C ASN A 574 -11.18 -1.18 24.29
N LEU A 575 -10.06 -1.10 23.58
CA LEU A 575 -8.82 -1.81 23.92
C LEU A 575 -8.20 -1.27 25.22
N LEU A 576 -8.17 0.06 25.39
CA LEU A 576 -7.74 0.71 26.63
C LEU A 576 -8.66 0.38 27.80
N ASP A 577 -9.98 0.46 27.61
CA ASP A 577 -10.96 0.10 28.62
C ASP A 577 -10.82 -1.37 29.01
N TYR A 578 -10.59 -2.27 28.04
CA TYR A 578 -10.33 -3.68 28.31
C TYR A 578 -9.06 -3.89 29.17
N LYS A 579 -7.97 -3.18 28.88
CA LYS A 579 -6.76 -3.20 29.71
C LYS A 579 -7.06 -2.73 31.14
N LEU A 580 -7.70 -1.58 31.27
CA LEU A 580 -8.02 -0.99 32.59
C LEU A 580 -8.97 -1.87 33.39
N GLU A 581 -9.95 -2.50 32.76
CA GLU A 581 -10.85 -3.46 33.42
C GLU A 581 -10.09 -4.72 33.88
N LEU A 582 -9.10 -5.20 33.13
CA LEU A 582 -8.23 -6.29 33.59
C LEU A 582 -7.37 -5.86 34.78
N GLU A 583 -6.73 -4.69 34.73
CA GLU A 583 -5.94 -4.16 35.86
C GLU A 583 -6.81 -3.96 37.10
N LYS A 584 -7.98 -3.33 36.93
CA LYS A 584 -8.99 -3.12 37.99
C LYS A 584 -9.45 -4.44 38.60
N ALA A 585 -9.75 -5.45 37.78
CA ALA A 585 -10.14 -6.76 38.26
C ALA A 585 -9.04 -7.44 39.08
N ARG A 586 -7.76 -7.15 38.82
CA ARG A 586 -6.62 -7.69 39.58
C ARG A 586 -6.40 -6.92 40.90
N ILE A 587 -6.44 -5.59 40.88
CA ILE A 587 -6.14 -4.75 42.05
C ILE A 587 -7.25 -4.70 43.12
N ILE A 588 -8.54 -4.81 42.76
CA ILE A 588 -9.62 -4.64 43.76
C ILE A 588 -9.52 -5.68 44.88
N GLY A 589 -9.41 -5.24 46.13
CA GLY A 589 -9.47 -6.10 47.30
C GLY A 589 -8.13 -6.73 47.70
N ILE A 590 -7.02 -6.36 47.03
CA ILE A 590 -5.67 -6.81 47.43
C ILE A 590 -4.95 -5.77 48.29
N GLU A 591 -5.45 -4.54 48.38
CA GLU A 591 -4.78 -3.40 49.01
C GLU A 591 -4.37 -3.66 50.47
N ALA A 592 -5.33 -4.11 51.28
CA ALA A 592 -5.11 -4.36 52.71
C ALA A 592 -4.11 -5.50 52.92
N LYS A 593 -4.24 -6.59 52.17
CA LYS A 593 -3.34 -7.75 52.27
C LYS A 593 -1.94 -7.45 51.73
N ALA A 594 -1.82 -6.68 50.65
CA ALA A 594 -0.53 -6.24 50.15
C ALA A 594 0.22 -5.37 51.18
N ALA A 595 -0.48 -4.48 51.88
CA ALA A 595 0.12 -3.69 52.97
C ALA A 595 0.50 -4.58 54.18
N GLU A 596 -0.30 -5.59 54.51
CA GLU A 596 0.02 -6.57 55.57
C GLU A 596 1.28 -7.38 55.24
N TYR A 597 1.36 -7.94 54.03
CA TYR A 597 2.55 -8.69 53.59
C TYR A 597 3.80 -7.81 53.54
N TYR A 598 3.67 -6.57 53.07
CA TYR A 598 4.79 -5.63 53.05
C TYR A 598 5.33 -5.36 54.46
N ARG A 599 4.45 -5.07 55.42
CA ARG A 599 4.84 -4.88 56.82
C ARG A 599 5.47 -6.13 57.43
N ALA A 600 4.93 -7.30 57.13
CA ALA A 600 5.48 -8.56 57.65
C ALA A 600 6.92 -8.80 57.14
N ILE A 601 7.21 -8.48 55.87
CA ILE A 601 8.55 -8.63 55.30
C ILE A 601 9.51 -7.55 55.86
N ASN A 602 9.01 -6.35 56.17
CA ASN A 602 9.78 -5.19 56.63
C ASN A 602 9.66 -4.93 58.15
N ASN A 603 9.33 -5.96 58.94
CA ASN A 603 8.99 -5.81 60.37
C ASN A 603 10.13 -5.28 61.27
N HIS A 604 11.37 -5.22 60.76
CA HIS A 604 12.54 -4.76 61.51
C HIS A 604 13.09 -3.41 61.00
N ASP A 605 12.37 -2.77 60.06
CA ASP A 605 12.77 -1.48 59.49
C ASP A 605 12.33 -0.34 60.41
N ASP A 606 13.02 0.80 60.30
CA ASP A 606 12.70 1.98 61.09
C ASP A 606 11.26 2.46 60.85
N ASP A 607 10.61 3.00 61.89
CA ASP A 607 9.21 3.44 61.84
C ASP A 607 8.90 4.36 60.64
N HIS A 608 9.86 5.20 60.23
CA HIS A 608 9.68 6.13 59.10
C HIS A 608 9.62 5.47 57.71
N GLU A 609 10.06 4.22 57.58
CA GLU A 609 9.99 3.42 56.34
C GLU A 609 8.75 2.50 56.30
N GLN A 610 8.00 2.43 57.40
CA GLN A 610 6.80 1.61 57.50
C GLN A 610 5.58 2.27 56.83
N ILE A 611 4.83 1.46 56.07
CA ILE A 611 3.58 1.89 55.44
C ILE A 611 2.36 1.42 56.26
N THR A 612 1.39 2.31 56.43
CA THR A 612 0.10 1.99 57.09
C THR A 612 -0.91 1.40 56.12
N SER A 613 -0.99 1.95 54.91
CA SER A 613 -1.92 1.48 53.89
C SER A 613 -1.39 1.68 52.47
N LEU A 614 -1.96 0.93 51.54
CA LEU A 614 -1.66 0.96 50.11
C LEU A 614 -2.96 1.20 49.34
N ARG A 615 -2.93 2.04 48.30
CA ARG A 615 -4.07 2.26 47.41
C ARG A 615 -3.62 2.40 45.96
N PHE A 616 -4.47 1.94 45.04
CA PHE A 616 -4.25 2.10 43.61
C PHE A 616 -5.07 3.27 43.06
N GLU A 617 -4.40 4.32 42.59
CA GLU A 617 -5.04 5.52 42.05
C GLU A 617 -5.02 5.50 40.52
N ARG A 618 -6.18 5.68 39.88
CA ARG A 618 -6.28 5.73 38.41
C ARG A 618 -5.81 7.09 37.89
N GLN A 619 -4.81 7.09 37.02
CA GLN A 619 -4.31 8.27 36.31
C GLN A 619 -4.48 8.10 34.80
N ALA A 620 -5.57 8.67 34.24
CA ALA A 620 -5.92 8.57 32.82
C ALA A 620 -5.94 7.13 32.27
N GLU A 621 -4.84 6.70 31.64
CA GLU A 621 -4.67 5.42 30.93
C GLU A 621 -3.91 4.35 31.74
N SER A 622 -3.56 4.62 33.01
CA SER A 622 -2.86 3.67 33.89
C SER A 622 -3.26 3.84 35.37
N TYR A 623 -2.78 2.93 36.22
CA TYR A 623 -2.89 3.01 37.68
C TYR A 623 -1.52 3.30 38.32
N ARG A 624 -1.50 4.08 39.40
CA ARG A 624 -0.32 4.33 40.24
C ARG A 624 -0.53 3.78 41.65
N ILE A 625 0.57 3.42 42.31
CA ILE A 625 0.56 2.90 43.68
C ILE A 625 0.85 4.06 44.63
N LYS A 626 -0.12 4.40 45.46
CA LYS A 626 0.05 5.37 46.55
C LYS A 626 0.16 4.63 47.87
N ILE A 627 1.16 4.99 48.65
CA ILE A 627 1.36 4.50 50.01
C ILE A 627 0.99 5.60 51.00
N THR A 628 0.57 5.20 52.19
CA THR A 628 0.39 6.10 53.33
C THR A 628 1.41 5.73 54.40
N ASN A 629 2.17 6.70 54.88
CA ASN A 629 3.15 6.49 55.96
C ASN A 629 2.46 6.54 57.33
N LEU A 630 3.19 6.26 58.41
CA LEU A 630 2.68 6.45 59.78
C LEU A 630 2.24 7.88 60.07
N ASP A 631 2.89 8.87 59.44
CA ASP A 631 2.57 10.30 59.57
C ASP A 631 1.28 10.72 58.84
N GLY A 632 0.59 9.77 58.17
CA GLY A 632 -0.66 10.02 57.44
C GLY A 632 -0.49 10.71 56.07
N SER A 633 0.75 11.02 55.66
CA SER A 633 1.04 11.56 54.33
C SER A 633 0.81 10.49 53.25
N SER A 634 0.23 10.88 52.10
CA SER A 634 0.06 9.97 50.96
C SER A 634 1.07 10.30 49.86
N LEU A 635 1.91 9.32 49.53
CA LEU A 635 3.05 9.49 48.64
C LEU A 635 3.01 8.49 47.49
N ASP A 636 3.67 8.82 46.39
CA ASP A 636 3.87 7.89 45.27
C ASP A 636 4.96 6.89 45.65
N ALA A 637 4.66 5.59 45.61
CA ALA A 637 5.59 4.55 46.05
C ALA A 637 6.92 4.61 45.30
N PHE A 638 6.88 4.89 43.99
CA PHE A 638 8.07 4.95 43.13
C PHE A 638 8.92 6.20 43.34
N ALA A 639 8.36 7.24 43.95
CA ALA A 639 9.09 8.47 44.22
C ALA A 639 9.83 8.43 45.57
N VAL A 640 9.46 7.51 46.46
CA VAL A 640 9.90 7.54 47.87
C VAL A 640 10.60 6.26 48.30
N LEU A 641 10.17 5.09 47.83
CA LEU A 641 10.76 3.81 48.23
C LEU A 641 12.08 3.53 47.50
N SER A 642 13.03 2.93 48.20
CA SER A 642 14.26 2.41 47.60
C SER A 642 13.99 1.19 46.71
N GLU A 643 14.98 0.79 45.89
CA GLU A 643 14.84 -0.37 45.00
C GLU A 643 14.50 -1.66 45.77
N GLY A 644 15.15 -1.89 46.92
CA GLY A 644 14.87 -3.04 47.80
C GLY A 644 13.42 -3.04 48.28
N HIS A 645 12.92 -1.89 48.75
CA HIS A 645 11.52 -1.75 49.19
C HIS A 645 10.53 -1.91 48.03
N LEU A 646 10.85 -1.44 46.82
CA LEU A 646 10.01 -1.69 45.64
C LEU A 646 9.95 -3.18 45.28
N ARG A 647 11.04 -3.93 45.40
CA ARG A 647 11.02 -5.39 45.19
C ARG A 647 10.16 -6.11 46.23
N THR A 648 10.26 -5.72 47.51
CA THR A 648 9.39 -6.23 48.58
C THR A 648 7.92 -5.87 48.35
N LEU A 649 7.63 -4.65 47.89
CA LEU A 649 6.29 -4.22 47.52
C LEU A 649 5.72 -5.04 46.36
N GLY A 650 6.52 -5.27 45.32
CA GLY A 650 6.15 -6.11 44.18
C GLY A 650 5.80 -7.54 44.63
N LEU A 651 6.63 -8.14 45.49
CA LEU A 651 6.36 -9.46 46.07
C LEU A 651 5.05 -9.46 46.87
N SER A 652 4.84 -8.47 47.72
CA SER A 652 3.65 -8.35 48.58
C SER A 652 2.35 -8.24 47.78
N ILE A 653 2.36 -7.49 46.67
CA ILE A 653 1.22 -7.37 45.76
C ILE A 653 0.94 -8.70 45.06
N LEU A 654 1.97 -9.43 44.63
CA LEU A 654 1.80 -10.75 44.00
C LEU A 654 1.26 -11.80 44.98
N LEU A 655 1.69 -11.79 46.24
CA LEU A 655 1.16 -12.67 47.28
C LEU A 655 -0.31 -12.36 47.60
N ALA A 656 -0.67 -11.08 47.74
CA ALA A 656 -2.06 -10.67 47.95
C ALA A 656 -2.97 -11.04 46.77
N MET A 657 -2.45 -10.93 45.55
CA MET A 657 -3.15 -11.40 44.36
C MET A 657 -3.31 -12.92 44.33
N ALA A 658 -2.30 -13.68 44.77
CA ALA A 658 -2.40 -15.13 44.86
C ALA A 658 -3.48 -15.55 45.87
N GLU A 659 -3.51 -14.92 47.05
CA GLU A 659 -4.51 -15.17 48.10
C GLU A 659 -5.93 -14.86 47.61
N LYS A 660 -6.13 -13.69 46.98
CA LYS A 660 -7.43 -13.31 46.42
C LYS A 660 -7.99 -14.32 45.42
N ASN A 661 -7.12 -14.91 44.58
CA ASN A 661 -7.52 -15.94 43.60
C ASN A 661 -7.50 -17.36 44.18
N ASN A 662 -7.12 -17.52 45.45
CA ASN A 662 -7.01 -18.78 46.16
C ASN A 662 -6.17 -19.83 45.38
N PHE A 663 -4.98 -19.42 44.93
CA PHE A 663 -4.12 -20.32 44.17
C PHE A 663 -3.60 -21.47 45.05
N PRO A 664 -3.73 -22.74 44.63
CA PRO A 664 -3.30 -23.89 45.43
C PRO A 664 -1.77 -24.08 45.42
N LEU A 665 -1.05 -23.36 44.52
CA LEU A 665 0.37 -23.48 44.27
C LEU A 665 0.98 -22.09 44.01
N ILE A 666 2.16 -21.83 44.58
CA ILE A 666 3.04 -20.72 44.18
C ILE A 666 4.46 -21.25 43.90
N VAL A 667 5.03 -20.85 42.77
CA VAL A 667 6.40 -21.18 42.35
C VAL A 667 7.24 -19.90 42.41
N PHE A 668 8.30 -19.92 43.23
CA PHE A 668 9.26 -18.82 43.37
C PHE A 668 10.55 -19.18 42.62
N ASP A 669 10.79 -18.52 41.48
CA ASP A 669 12.02 -18.69 40.70
C ASP A 669 13.09 -17.67 41.13
N ASP A 670 13.95 -18.08 42.06
CA ASP A 670 15.08 -17.30 42.59
C ASP A 670 14.70 -15.91 43.16
N VAL A 671 13.44 -15.75 43.56
CA VAL A 671 12.83 -14.48 44.03
C VAL A 671 13.53 -13.89 45.24
N VAL A 672 13.94 -14.76 46.17
CA VAL A 672 14.62 -14.38 47.42
C VAL A 672 15.91 -13.61 47.13
N ASN A 673 16.57 -13.95 46.01
CA ASN A 673 17.82 -13.33 45.57
C ASN A 673 17.59 -12.07 44.71
N ALA A 674 16.39 -11.50 44.82
CA ALA A 674 16.08 -10.11 44.51
C ALA A 674 15.96 -9.25 45.78
N ILE A 675 15.80 -9.84 46.96
CA ILE A 675 15.47 -9.12 48.20
C ILE A 675 16.71 -9.05 49.10
N ASP A 676 16.85 -7.95 49.83
CA ASP A 676 17.98 -7.70 50.73
C ASP A 676 18.04 -8.72 51.86
N THR A 677 19.26 -9.03 52.30
CA THR A 677 19.56 -10.15 53.20
C THR A 677 18.78 -10.07 54.51
N ASP A 678 18.57 -8.86 55.03
CA ASP A 678 17.93 -8.63 56.33
C ASP A 678 16.42 -8.95 56.31
N HIS A 679 15.76 -8.81 55.16
CA HIS A 679 14.33 -9.15 55.02
C HIS A 679 14.10 -10.63 54.69
N ARG A 680 15.14 -11.40 54.32
CA ARG A 680 14.99 -12.80 53.89
C ARG A 680 14.49 -13.72 54.99
N SER A 681 14.87 -13.48 56.25
CA SER A 681 14.33 -14.25 57.39
C SER A 681 12.84 -14.04 57.55
N ASN A 682 12.38 -12.78 57.42
CA ASN A 682 10.97 -12.43 57.56
C ASN A 682 10.11 -13.08 56.47
N ILE A 683 10.66 -13.29 55.27
CA ILE A 683 9.98 -14.05 54.19
C ILE A 683 9.78 -15.51 54.60
N ILE A 684 10.79 -16.14 55.21
CA ILE A 684 10.66 -17.53 55.69
C ILE A 684 9.58 -17.58 56.76
N ASP A 685 9.62 -16.68 57.74
CA ASP A 685 8.62 -16.62 58.80
C ASP A 685 7.21 -16.42 58.23
N LEU A 686 7.06 -15.54 57.23
CA LEU A 686 5.80 -15.33 56.53
C LEU A 686 5.29 -16.61 55.83
N PHE A 687 6.18 -17.41 55.23
CA PHE A 687 5.79 -18.66 54.57
C PHE A 687 5.17 -19.69 55.51
N PHE A 688 5.54 -19.69 56.80
CA PHE A 688 5.03 -20.63 57.80
C PHE A 688 3.96 -20.05 58.71
N SER A 689 3.98 -18.75 58.98
CA SER A 689 3.04 -18.08 59.89
C SER A 689 1.73 -17.65 59.24
N ASP A 690 1.75 -17.19 57.98
CA ASP A 690 0.56 -16.67 57.32
C ASP A 690 -0.52 -17.75 57.08
N ALA A 691 -1.79 -17.35 57.25
CA ALA A 691 -2.93 -18.26 57.22
C ALA A 691 -3.15 -18.92 55.86
N TYR A 692 -2.88 -18.21 54.77
CA TYR A 692 -3.00 -18.69 53.40
C TYR A 692 -1.73 -19.44 52.97
N LEU A 693 -0.55 -18.83 53.14
CA LEU A 693 0.72 -19.39 52.67
C LEU A 693 1.09 -20.71 53.35
N ARG A 694 0.72 -20.92 54.61
CA ARG A 694 0.95 -22.21 55.31
C ARG A 694 0.11 -23.38 54.78
N ARG A 695 -0.95 -23.12 54.00
CA ARG A 695 -1.92 -24.13 53.52
C ARG A 695 -1.75 -24.49 52.05
N ILE A 696 -1.00 -23.71 51.29
CA ILE A 696 -0.78 -23.92 49.86
C ILE A 696 0.53 -24.65 49.60
N GLN A 697 0.64 -25.25 48.41
CA GLN A 697 1.89 -25.81 47.96
C GLN A 697 2.83 -24.70 47.48
N MET A 698 4.11 -24.78 47.86
CA MET A 698 5.14 -23.84 47.46
C MET A 698 6.31 -24.59 46.86
N VAL A 699 6.82 -24.10 45.73
CA VAL A 699 8.07 -24.55 45.11
C VAL A 699 9.02 -23.37 45.09
N VAL A 700 10.05 -23.41 45.91
CA VAL A 700 11.00 -22.31 46.08
C VAL A 700 12.36 -22.73 45.52
N THR A 701 12.87 -22.01 44.54
CA THR A 701 14.26 -22.20 44.06
C THR A 701 15.14 -21.06 44.59
N THR A 702 16.38 -21.38 44.97
CA THR A 702 17.34 -20.38 45.45
C THR A 702 18.79 -20.78 45.15
N HIS A 703 19.66 -19.80 44.89
CA HIS A 703 21.12 -19.98 44.94
C HIS A 703 21.76 -19.56 46.27
N ASP A 704 20.98 -18.98 47.19
CA ASP A 704 21.41 -18.66 48.54
C ASP A 704 21.33 -19.89 49.44
N ARG A 705 22.51 -20.40 49.80
CA ARG A 705 22.66 -21.54 50.70
C ARG A 705 22.14 -21.24 52.09
N LEU A 706 22.39 -20.03 52.62
CA LEU A 706 21.96 -19.65 53.96
C LEU A 706 20.43 -19.61 54.06
N PHE A 707 19.77 -19.03 53.06
CA PHE A 707 18.31 -19.05 52.97
C PHE A 707 17.76 -20.47 52.92
N TRP A 708 18.33 -21.32 52.07
CA TRP A 708 17.91 -22.72 51.94
C TRP A 708 18.06 -23.49 53.26
N GLU A 709 19.18 -23.31 53.95
CA GLU A 709 19.44 -23.97 55.23
C GLU A 709 18.49 -23.46 56.33
N ARG A 710 18.25 -22.16 56.41
CA ARG A 710 17.30 -21.58 57.36
C ARG A 710 15.87 -22.08 57.11
N PHE A 711 15.45 -22.14 55.84
CA PHE A 711 14.15 -22.68 55.47
C PHE A 711 14.01 -24.14 55.92
N CYS A 712 15.02 -24.98 55.67
CA CYS A 712 14.99 -26.38 56.10
C CYS A 712 14.91 -26.49 57.63
N ASN A 713 15.69 -25.70 58.36
CA ASN A 713 15.67 -25.69 59.83
C ASN A 713 14.29 -25.29 60.38
N ILE A 714 13.67 -24.24 59.83
CA ILE A 714 12.34 -23.80 60.25
C ILE A 714 11.28 -24.85 59.86
N ALA A 715 11.39 -25.45 58.67
CA ALA A 715 10.49 -26.51 58.21
C ALA A 715 10.55 -27.76 59.11
N ASP A 716 11.76 -28.20 59.50
CA ASP A 716 11.98 -29.31 60.42
C ASP A 716 11.41 -29.04 61.82
N ARG A 717 11.41 -27.77 62.25
CA ARG A 717 10.90 -27.34 63.55
C ARG A 717 9.39 -27.08 63.57
N HIS A 718 8.78 -26.86 62.41
CA HIS A 718 7.36 -26.54 62.29
C HIS A 718 6.47 -27.77 62.57
N PRO A 719 5.25 -27.61 63.11
CA PRO A 719 4.32 -28.74 63.31
C PRO A 719 3.97 -29.54 62.04
N GLN A 720 4.27 -29.01 60.86
CA GLN A 720 4.06 -29.65 59.55
C GLN A 720 5.39 -30.18 58.96
N CYS A 721 6.35 -30.57 59.80
CA CYS A 721 7.66 -31.05 59.37
C CYS A 721 7.61 -32.28 58.46
N ASP A 722 6.52 -33.06 58.47
CA ASP A 722 6.28 -34.18 57.57
C ASP A 722 5.83 -33.77 56.15
N GLN A 723 5.50 -32.49 55.94
CA GLN A 723 4.93 -31.96 54.70
C GLN A 723 5.86 -30.98 53.97
N HIS A 724 7.17 -31.17 54.14
CA HIS A 724 8.19 -30.48 53.37
C HIS A 724 9.14 -31.44 52.63
N ALA A 725 9.75 -30.97 51.56
CA ALA A 725 10.83 -31.66 50.86
C ALA A 725 11.93 -30.65 50.51
N SER A 726 13.18 -31.10 50.61
CA SER A 726 14.36 -30.32 50.27
C SER A 726 15.20 -31.09 49.25
N HIS A 727 15.61 -30.40 48.19
CA HIS A 727 16.38 -30.99 47.12
C HIS A 727 17.55 -30.11 46.73
N VAL A 728 18.65 -30.73 46.33
CA VAL A 728 19.79 -30.07 45.70
C VAL A 728 19.82 -30.43 44.22
N LEU A 729 19.85 -29.41 43.36
CA LEU A 729 19.97 -29.58 41.92
C LEU A 729 21.44 -29.45 41.51
N SER A 730 21.91 -30.36 40.67
CA SER A 730 23.23 -30.30 40.04
C SER A 730 23.11 -30.53 38.54
N TYR A 731 23.90 -29.79 37.76
CA TYR A 731 23.91 -29.91 36.30
C TYR A 731 25.09 -30.77 35.84
N THR A 732 24.79 -31.83 35.09
CA THR A 732 25.79 -32.70 34.45
C THR A 732 25.75 -32.56 32.93
N ASN A 733 26.76 -33.10 32.24
CA ASN A 733 26.75 -33.24 30.77
C ASN A 733 25.51 -34.01 30.25
N LYS A 734 24.92 -34.88 31.07
CA LYS A 734 23.70 -35.64 30.80
C LYS A 734 22.41 -34.97 31.34
N GLY A 735 22.51 -33.77 31.91
CA GLY A 735 21.37 -32.97 32.37
C GLY A 735 21.27 -32.83 33.89
N ILE A 736 20.15 -32.27 34.34
CA ILE A 736 19.88 -32.01 35.76
C ILE A 736 19.69 -33.32 36.51
N VAL A 737 20.46 -33.47 37.59
CA VAL A 737 20.31 -34.50 38.62
C VAL A 737 19.72 -33.84 39.85
N VAL A 738 18.70 -34.46 40.43
CA VAL A 738 18.04 -34.02 41.65
C VAL A 738 18.46 -34.95 42.78
N ILE A 739 18.97 -34.38 43.86
CA ILE A 739 19.42 -35.11 45.04
C ILE A 739 18.49 -34.74 46.19
N ASP A 740 17.81 -35.73 46.75
CA ASP A 740 16.98 -35.54 47.94
C ASP A 740 17.87 -35.23 49.14
N TYR A 741 17.62 -34.06 49.74
CA TYR A 741 18.33 -33.60 50.92
C TYR A 741 17.42 -33.70 52.13
N ALA A 742 17.84 -34.49 53.12
CA ALA A 742 17.16 -34.58 54.41
C ALA A 742 17.82 -33.58 55.39
N GLY A 743 17.01 -32.92 56.22
CA GLY A 743 17.42 -31.76 57.02
C GLY A 743 18.29 -32.04 58.26
N GLY A 744 18.32 -31.05 59.15
CA GLY A 744 19.16 -31.01 60.34
C GLY A 744 20.68 -30.85 60.11
N PHE A 745 21.39 -30.44 61.17
CA PHE A 745 22.86 -30.38 61.20
C PHE A 745 23.52 -31.75 61.35
N GLN A 746 22.78 -32.75 61.83
CA GLN A 746 23.34 -34.06 62.13
C GLN A 746 23.85 -34.78 60.88
N LYS A 747 23.05 -34.81 59.80
CA LYS A 747 23.46 -35.39 58.52
C LYS A 747 24.63 -34.63 57.89
N LYS A 748 24.69 -33.31 58.09
CA LYS A 748 25.79 -32.46 57.61
C LYS A 748 27.12 -32.81 58.26
N VAL A 749 27.12 -33.04 59.58
CA VAL A 749 28.31 -33.49 60.32
C VAL A 749 28.78 -34.85 59.78
N TYR A 750 27.86 -35.81 59.61
CA TYR A 750 28.21 -37.12 59.03
C TYR A 750 28.74 -37.04 57.59
N LEU A 751 28.12 -36.22 56.73
CA LEU A 751 28.58 -36.02 55.36
C LEU A 751 29.98 -35.40 55.31
N ALA A 752 30.23 -34.36 56.13
CA ALA A 752 31.55 -33.75 56.22
C ALA A 752 32.61 -34.76 56.72
N LEU A 753 32.28 -35.56 57.74
CA LEU A 753 33.17 -36.61 58.24
C LEU A 753 33.40 -37.74 57.23
N SER A 754 32.41 -38.07 56.39
CA SER A 754 32.54 -39.11 55.36
C SER A 754 33.56 -38.78 54.27
N VAL A 755 33.85 -37.49 54.07
CA VAL A 755 34.91 -36.98 53.18
C VAL A 755 36.14 -36.48 53.94
N PHE A 756 36.24 -36.82 55.24
CA PHE A 756 37.32 -36.41 56.15
C PHE A 756 37.47 -34.89 56.33
N ASP A 757 36.40 -34.12 56.07
CA ASP A 757 36.38 -32.67 56.31
C ASP A 757 36.02 -32.36 57.76
N VAL A 758 37.03 -32.47 58.62
CA VAL A 758 36.93 -32.20 60.06
C VAL A 758 36.52 -30.75 60.36
N ARG A 759 36.96 -29.78 59.55
CA ARG A 759 36.71 -28.36 59.79
C ARG A 759 35.24 -28.03 59.56
N GLN A 760 34.71 -28.48 58.42
CA GLN A 760 33.31 -28.25 58.10
C GLN A 760 32.38 -28.97 59.09
N ALA A 761 32.77 -30.18 59.53
CA ALA A 761 32.04 -30.92 60.57
C ALA A 761 31.98 -30.14 61.90
N LEU A 762 33.10 -29.56 62.35
CA LEU A 762 33.15 -28.74 63.57
C LEU A 762 32.31 -27.45 63.46
N LEU A 763 32.30 -26.80 62.29
CA LEU A 763 31.46 -25.64 62.04
C LEU A 763 29.97 -25.98 62.17
N TYR A 764 29.54 -27.10 61.58
CA TYR A 764 28.16 -27.56 61.73
C TYR A 764 27.81 -27.93 63.18
N CYS A 765 28.73 -28.56 63.92
CA CYS A 765 28.55 -28.81 65.35
C CYS A 765 28.36 -27.51 66.14
N ARG A 766 29.16 -26.47 65.86
CA ARG A 766 29.03 -25.15 66.53
C ARG A 766 27.67 -24.51 66.25
N ILE A 767 27.28 -24.40 64.98
CA ILE A 767 26.01 -23.77 64.58
C ILE A 767 24.83 -24.53 65.18
N TRP A 768 24.90 -25.87 65.22
CA TRP A 768 23.89 -26.70 65.86
C TRP A 768 23.78 -26.40 67.35
N PHE A 769 24.91 -26.38 68.07
CA PHE A 769 24.96 -26.06 69.50
C PHE A 769 24.42 -24.64 69.81
N GLU A 770 24.85 -23.62 69.08
CA GLU A 770 24.38 -22.24 69.23
C GLU A 770 22.86 -22.15 69.04
N SER A 771 22.35 -22.83 68.02
CA SER A 771 20.93 -22.82 67.69
C SER A 771 20.06 -23.45 68.79
N ILE A 772 20.47 -24.60 69.37
CA ILE A 772 19.69 -25.28 70.41
C ILE A 772 19.69 -24.51 71.73
N VAL A 773 20.80 -23.85 72.08
CA VAL A 773 20.90 -23.05 73.31
C VAL A 773 20.03 -21.80 73.21
N LEU A 774 20.09 -21.08 72.10
CA LEU A 774 19.26 -19.90 71.89
C LEU A 774 17.76 -20.25 71.89
N GLU A 775 17.37 -21.35 71.23
CA GLU A 775 15.99 -21.86 71.25
C GLU A 775 15.53 -22.13 72.67
N PHE A 776 16.36 -22.79 73.48
CA PHE A 776 16.03 -23.09 74.88
C PHE A 776 15.85 -21.81 75.70
N CYS A 777 16.75 -20.84 75.55
CA CYS A 777 16.69 -19.57 76.27
C CYS A 777 15.42 -18.77 75.92
N ILE A 778 15.00 -18.79 74.65
CA ILE A 778 13.78 -18.13 74.17
C ILE A 778 12.54 -18.82 74.75
N GLU A 779 12.43 -20.14 74.63
CA GLU A 779 11.27 -20.91 75.12
C GLU A 779 11.10 -20.78 76.64
N ASN A 780 12.21 -20.77 77.39
CA ASN A 780 12.20 -20.69 78.86
C ASN A 780 12.23 -19.25 79.39
N ARG A 781 12.13 -18.24 78.51
CA ARG A 781 12.11 -16.80 78.87
C ARG A 781 13.29 -16.40 79.78
N VAL A 782 14.47 -16.92 79.50
CA VAL A 782 15.67 -16.68 80.31
C VAL A 782 16.07 -15.20 80.22
N ARG A 783 16.20 -14.54 81.37
CA ARG A 783 16.52 -13.10 81.45
C ARG A 783 18.03 -12.90 81.53
N VAL A 784 18.53 -11.88 80.83
CA VAL A 784 19.96 -11.52 80.82
C VAL A 784 20.16 -10.12 81.38
N THR A 785 21.18 -9.93 82.22
CA THR A 785 21.59 -8.64 82.76
C THR A 785 22.89 -8.19 82.11
N ALA A 786 22.91 -7.01 81.48
CA ALA A 786 24.10 -6.47 80.81
C ALA A 786 24.82 -5.43 81.69
N ASN A 787 26.15 -5.41 81.64
CA ASN A 787 27.00 -4.40 82.28
C ASN A 787 27.68 -3.54 81.21
N PHE A 788 27.57 -2.20 81.33
CA PHE A 788 28.21 -1.28 80.39
C PHE A 788 29.69 -1.07 80.71
N ASN A 789 30.57 -1.18 79.72
CA ASN A 789 32.03 -0.99 79.87
C ASN A 789 32.58 0.08 78.90
N LYS A 790 33.75 0.67 79.22
CA LYS A 790 34.36 1.77 78.42
C LYS A 790 34.69 1.37 76.98
N SER A 791 34.88 0.09 76.69
CA SER A 791 35.14 -0.44 75.34
C SER A 791 33.89 -0.43 74.43
N GLN A 792 32.68 -0.35 74.98
CA GLN A 792 31.42 -0.32 74.21
C GLN A 792 31.04 1.06 73.66
N LEU A 793 31.78 2.13 74.02
CA LEU A 793 31.51 3.52 73.61
C LEU A 793 31.53 3.76 72.08
N LYS A 794 32.10 2.85 71.29
CA LYS A 794 32.19 2.95 69.81
C LYS A 794 31.26 2.00 69.05
N LYS A 795 30.36 1.28 69.74
CA LYS A 795 29.46 0.30 69.12
C LYS A 795 28.06 0.87 68.96
N SER A 796 27.37 0.46 67.89
CA SER A 796 25.99 0.88 67.58
C SER A 796 24.93 0.25 68.50
N MET A 797 25.26 -0.82 69.23
CA MET A 797 24.33 -1.52 70.13
C MET A 797 24.99 -1.79 71.49
N TYR A 798 24.46 -1.18 72.55
CA TYR A 798 25.04 -1.23 73.90
C TYR A 798 24.65 -2.47 74.71
N LEU A 799 23.54 -3.13 74.34
CA LEU A 799 23.05 -4.36 74.96
C LEU A 799 23.48 -5.56 74.10
N GLN A 800 24.73 -6.00 74.24
CA GLN A 800 25.22 -7.23 73.61
C GLN A 800 25.61 -8.23 74.70
N VAL A 801 25.05 -9.43 74.63
CA VAL A 801 25.38 -10.55 75.51
C VAL A 801 26.51 -11.33 74.83
N SER A 802 27.62 -11.59 75.54
CA SER A 802 28.68 -12.44 75.00
C SER A 802 28.16 -13.87 74.78
N LEU A 803 28.71 -14.60 73.80
CA LEU A 803 28.37 -16.01 73.59
C LEU A 803 28.68 -16.84 74.85
N GLU A 804 29.84 -16.56 75.45
CA GLU A 804 30.24 -16.97 76.80
C GLU A 804 29.10 -16.85 77.82
N HIS A 805 28.52 -15.65 77.97
CA HIS A 805 27.46 -15.39 78.93
C HIS A 805 26.13 -16.03 78.50
N THR A 806 25.87 -16.11 77.20
CA THR A 806 24.66 -16.75 76.67
C THR A 806 24.63 -18.24 77.00
N PHE A 807 25.78 -18.92 76.97
CA PHE A 807 25.86 -20.35 77.28
C PHE A 807 25.81 -20.63 78.79
N SER A 808 26.38 -19.76 79.63
CA SER A 808 26.31 -19.93 81.09
C SER A 808 24.88 -19.81 81.64
N LEU A 809 23.98 -19.12 80.93
CA LEU A 809 22.57 -19.02 81.28
C LEU A 809 21.82 -20.35 81.27
N VAL A 810 22.35 -21.35 80.55
CA VAL A 810 21.75 -22.69 80.46
C VAL A 810 22.25 -23.61 81.57
N GLU A 811 23.45 -23.37 82.12
CA GLU A 811 24.05 -24.20 83.19
C GLU A 811 23.10 -24.46 84.38
N PRO A 812 22.32 -23.48 84.88
CA PRO A 812 21.36 -23.74 85.94
C PRO A 812 20.32 -24.77 85.54
N PHE A 813 19.92 -24.85 84.26
CA PHE A 813 18.84 -25.74 83.78
C PHE A 813 19.25 -27.21 83.70
N ILE A 814 20.54 -27.48 83.53
CA ILE A 814 21.12 -28.81 83.32
C ILE A 814 22.13 -29.21 84.42
N ASN A 815 22.13 -28.51 85.56
CA ASN A 815 23.11 -28.71 86.63
C ASN A 815 23.08 -30.11 87.29
N TYR A 816 22.08 -30.93 86.99
CA TYR A 816 22.01 -32.33 87.40
C TYR A 816 23.05 -33.21 86.67
N ASP A 817 23.46 -32.84 85.46
CA ASP A 817 24.54 -33.48 84.72
C ASP A 817 25.19 -32.50 83.72
N LEU A 818 26.36 -31.97 84.08
CA LEU A 818 27.12 -31.05 83.24
C LEU A 818 28.16 -31.76 82.36
N SER A 819 28.21 -33.09 82.33
CA SER A 819 29.28 -33.85 81.67
C SER A 819 29.37 -33.52 80.18
N TYR A 820 28.23 -33.53 79.47
CA TYR A 820 28.18 -33.23 78.03
C TYR A 820 28.40 -31.74 77.76
N PHE A 821 27.83 -30.85 78.57
CA PHE A 821 27.99 -29.41 78.43
C PHE A 821 29.45 -28.98 78.64
N ASN A 822 30.10 -29.47 79.69
CA ASN A 822 31.52 -29.21 79.97
C ASN A 822 32.44 -29.81 78.90
N PHE A 823 32.08 -30.98 78.35
CA PHE A 823 32.80 -31.57 77.22
C PHE A 823 32.76 -30.66 75.99
N ILE A 824 31.59 -30.19 75.59
CA ILE A 824 31.42 -29.24 74.46
C ILE A 824 32.19 -27.94 74.75
N LYS A 825 32.06 -27.41 75.97
CA LYS A 825 32.73 -26.20 76.45
C LYS A 825 34.24 -26.27 76.31
N ASN A 826 34.85 -27.40 76.62
CA ASN A 826 36.31 -27.58 76.58
C ASN A 826 36.86 -27.91 75.18
N ASP A 827 36.08 -28.61 74.34
CA ASP A 827 36.59 -29.21 73.09
C ASP A 827 36.10 -28.55 71.80
N LEU A 828 34.90 -27.97 71.77
CA LEU A 828 34.32 -27.30 70.59
C LEU A 828 34.57 -25.79 70.60
N VAL A 829 34.68 -25.19 71.79
CA VAL A 829 34.76 -23.74 71.98
C VAL A 829 36.11 -23.36 72.59
N ASN A 830 37.01 -22.72 71.83
CA ASN A 830 38.21 -22.12 72.41
C ASN A 830 37.87 -20.70 72.90
N TRP A 831 37.64 -20.56 74.20
CA TRP A 831 37.18 -19.32 74.84
C TRP A 831 38.17 -18.16 74.66
N GLY A 832 39.47 -18.44 74.63
CA GLY A 832 40.51 -17.43 74.43
C GLY A 832 40.53 -16.78 73.04
N GLY A 833 39.85 -17.35 72.05
CA GLY A 833 39.81 -16.87 70.67
C GLY A 833 38.53 -16.14 70.24
N GLN A 834 37.54 -15.96 71.13
CA GLN A 834 36.20 -15.46 70.78
C GLN A 834 35.99 -13.94 70.86
N ASN A 835 37.05 -13.13 70.89
CA ASN A 835 36.91 -11.66 70.93
C ASN A 835 36.63 -11.02 69.54
N GLN A 836 35.61 -11.51 68.83
CA GLN A 836 35.02 -10.82 67.67
C GLN A 836 33.49 -10.88 67.76
N GLU A 837 32.94 -9.93 68.52
CA GLU A 837 31.54 -9.85 68.96
C GLU A 837 30.50 -9.47 67.86
N HIS A 838 30.72 -9.80 66.58
CA HIS A 838 29.79 -9.41 65.49
C HIS A 838 29.42 -10.51 64.49
N HIS A 839 29.76 -11.77 64.76
CA HIS A 839 29.50 -12.87 63.84
C HIS A 839 28.94 -14.12 64.54
N ALA A 840 27.71 -14.03 65.05
CA ALA A 840 26.89 -15.22 65.13
C ALA A 840 26.55 -15.62 63.68
N PHE A 841 26.88 -16.85 63.27
CA PHE A 841 26.60 -17.43 61.93
C PHE A 841 27.49 -16.99 60.74
N ASP A 842 28.79 -16.86 60.95
CA ASP A 842 29.76 -16.76 59.86
C ASP A 842 30.54 -18.09 59.63
N GLU A 843 30.80 -18.46 58.37
CA GLU A 843 31.72 -19.55 58.01
C GLU A 843 33.20 -19.08 57.95
N GLY A 844 33.46 -17.76 57.91
CA GLY A 844 34.79 -17.13 57.89
C GLY A 844 35.51 -17.09 59.24
N SER A 845 34.81 -17.29 60.36
CA SER A 845 35.36 -17.32 61.72
C SER A 845 35.92 -18.72 62.06
N LEU A 846 37.16 -18.99 61.64
CA LEU A 846 37.83 -20.30 61.76
C LEU A 846 38.58 -20.53 63.09
N ASN A 847 38.06 -20.05 64.23
CA ASN A 847 38.73 -20.22 65.53
C ASN A 847 38.41 -21.58 66.19
N PHE A 848 38.80 -22.68 65.54
CA PHE A 848 38.73 -24.03 66.11
C PHE A 848 40.09 -24.44 66.71
N MET A 849 40.12 -25.42 67.62
CA MET A 849 41.36 -26.12 67.97
C MET A 849 41.79 -26.95 66.74
N HIS A 850 42.89 -26.58 66.07
CA HIS A 850 43.28 -27.12 64.75
C HIS A 850 43.78 -28.59 64.75
N SER A 851 43.60 -29.33 65.85
CA SER A 851 44.09 -30.69 66.06
C SER A 851 42.97 -31.60 66.59
N LYS A 852 41.96 -31.89 65.77
CA LYS A 852 40.91 -32.87 66.08
C LYS A 852 40.83 -33.94 64.99
N THR A 853 40.63 -35.18 65.38
CA THR A 853 40.38 -36.34 64.50
C THR A 853 38.88 -36.52 64.23
N SER A 854 38.50 -37.22 63.16
CA SER A 854 37.08 -37.53 62.89
C SER A 854 36.38 -38.21 64.07
N GLY A 855 37.10 -39.05 64.82
CA GLY A 855 36.58 -39.70 66.04
C GLY A 855 36.36 -38.72 67.20
N GLU A 856 37.20 -37.70 67.34
CA GLU A 856 36.98 -36.63 68.32
C GLU A 856 35.79 -35.75 67.96
N VAL A 857 35.59 -35.43 66.67
CA VAL A 857 34.42 -34.68 66.23
C VAL A 857 33.13 -35.46 66.43
N LEU A 858 33.13 -36.79 66.24
CA LEU A 858 31.98 -37.64 66.56
C LEU A 858 31.62 -37.61 68.05
N ARG A 859 32.61 -37.57 68.94
CA ARG A 859 32.34 -37.41 70.39
C ARG A 859 31.71 -36.06 70.71
N ILE A 860 32.13 -34.99 70.05
CA ILE A 860 31.50 -33.67 70.19
C ILE A 860 30.07 -33.69 69.66
N TYR A 861 29.86 -34.31 68.50
CA TYR A 861 28.54 -34.52 67.92
C TYR A 861 27.60 -35.26 68.90
N ASP A 862 28.06 -36.36 69.50
CA ASP A 862 27.28 -37.13 70.47
C ASP A 862 26.99 -36.32 71.72
N ALA A 863 27.95 -35.52 72.21
CA ALA A 863 27.72 -34.64 73.34
C ALA A 863 26.65 -33.58 73.04
N ILE A 864 26.62 -33.00 71.83
CA ILE A 864 25.55 -32.06 71.43
C ILE A 864 24.20 -32.77 71.32
N ARG A 865 24.16 -34.00 70.78
CA ARG A 865 22.94 -34.83 70.68
C ARG A 865 22.34 -35.13 72.06
N PHE A 866 23.17 -35.46 73.04
CA PHE A 866 22.71 -35.70 74.41
C PHE A 866 22.36 -34.40 75.14
N LEU A 867 23.11 -33.31 74.93
CA LEU A 867 22.75 -32.00 75.49
C LEU A 867 21.38 -31.52 74.98
N GLU A 868 21.09 -31.70 73.69
CA GLU A 868 19.77 -31.38 73.14
C GLU A 868 18.65 -32.17 73.82
N CYS A 869 18.90 -33.43 74.20
CA CYS A 869 17.98 -34.24 75.00
C CYS A 869 17.81 -33.70 76.43
N GLN A 870 18.88 -33.18 77.05
CA GLN A 870 18.82 -32.55 78.37
C GLN A 870 18.03 -31.24 78.36
N LEU A 871 18.10 -30.46 77.27
CA LEU A 871 17.40 -29.18 77.13
C LEU A 871 15.93 -29.34 76.74
N PHE A 872 15.60 -30.33 75.90
CA PHE A 872 14.24 -30.53 75.39
C PHE A 872 13.69 -31.94 75.64
N PRO A 873 13.67 -32.43 76.89
CA PRO A 873 13.43 -33.84 77.17
C PRO A 873 12.02 -34.31 76.77
N MET A 874 10.97 -33.51 77.00
CA MET A 874 9.59 -33.88 76.63
C MET A 874 9.41 -33.98 75.11
N ARG A 875 9.86 -32.96 74.36
CA ARG A 875 9.78 -32.92 72.89
C ARG A 875 10.58 -34.07 72.25
N LYS A 876 11.74 -34.39 72.82
CA LYS A 876 12.59 -35.50 72.35
C LYS A 876 12.01 -36.87 72.71
N LYS A 877 11.31 -37.02 73.83
CA LYS A 877 10.58 -38.25 74.16
C LYS A 877 9.50 -38.57 73.14
N GLU A 878 8.62 -37.61 72.84
CA GLU A 878 7.51 -37.81 71.90
C GLU A 878 8.02 -38.12 70.48
N SER A 879 8.98 -37.32 69.98
CA SER A 879 9.56 -37.53 68.66
C SER A 879 10.38 -38.82 68.57
N GLY A 880 11.15 -39.15 69.61
CA GLY A 880 11.94 -40.38 69.69
C GLY A 880 11.07 -41.64 69.73
N GLN A 881 9.98 -41.64 70.49
CA GLN A 881 9.03 -42.77 70.53
C GLN A 881 8.34 -43.00 69.18
N LYS A 882 7.91 -41.92 68.52
CA LYS A 882 7.33 -42.00 67.17
C LYS A 882 8.35 -42.55 66.16
N TYR A 883 9.59 -42.04 66.21
CA TYR A 883 10.64 -42.49 65.31
C TYR A 883 11.03 -43.95 65.56
N LEU A 884 11.08 -44.40 66.82
CA LEU A 884 11.33 -45.80 67.17
C LEU A 884 10.24 -46.73 66.61
N ALA A 885 8.97 -46.31 66.69
CA ALA A 885 7.86 -47.07 66.10
C ALA A 885 8.00 -47.21 64.58
N GLU A 886 8.32 -46.13 63.87
CA GLU A 886 8.56 -46.15 62.42
C GLU A 886 9.79 -47.01 62.05
N LEU A 887 10.85 -46.98 62.87
CA LEU A 887 12.07 -47.73 62.63
C LEU A 887 11.83 -49.23 62.84
N ASN A 888 11.07 -49.60 63.87
CA ASN A 888 10.66 -50.99 64.12
C ASN A 888 9.77 -51.51 62.98
N GLU A 889 8.86 -50.70 62.45
CA GLU A 889 8.06 -51.09 61.27
C GLU A 889 8.95 -51.33 60.03
N LYS A 890 9.98 -50.50 59.84
CA LYS A 890 10.97 -50.68 58.75
C LYS A 890 11.84 -51.92 58.96
N ILE A 891 12.24 -52.22 60.19
CA ILE A 891 12.97 -53.45 60.55
C ILE A 891 12.10 -54.67 60.22
N GLU A 892 10.83 -54.70 60.65
CA GLU A 892 9.91 -55.79 60.33
C GLU A 892 9.73 -55.99 58.83
N ARG A 893 9.52 -54.90 58.07
CA ARG A 893 9.40 -54.96 56.61
C ARG A 893 10.69 -55.48 55.96
N SER A 894 11.84 -55.05 56.47
CA SER A 894 13.15 -55.47 55.96
C SER A 894 13.43 -56.94 56.27
N GLN A 895 13.09 -57.42 57.46
CA GLN A 895 13.17 -58.84 57.85
C GLN A 895 12.27 -59.72 56.96
N ARG A 896 11.01 -59.31 56.72
CA ARG A 896 10.11 -60.01 55.79
C ARG A 896 10.66 -60.04 54.37
N LYS A 897 11.26 -58.95 53.91
CA LYS A 897 11.87 -58.85 52.57
C LYS A 897 13.10 -59.75 52.47
N LEU A 898 13.92 -59.84 53.52
CA LEU A 898 15.09 -60.70 53.59
C LEU A 898 14.70 -62.19 53.53
N ALA A 899 13.61 -62.58 54.20
CA ALA A 899 13.05 -63.93 54.11
C ALA A 899 12.57 -64.27 52.68
N GLY A 900 12.07 -63.29 51.92
CA GLY A 900 11.68 -63.45 50.51
C GLY A 900 12.86 -63.48 49.52
N LEU A 901 14.06 -63.09 49.95
CA LEU A 901 15.28 -62.99 49.13
C LEU A 901 16.20 -64.21 49.23
N ALA A 902 15.75 -65.31 49.85
CA ALA A 902 16.54 -66.54 50.02
C ALA A 902 17.13 -67.14 48.72
N LYS A 903 16.59 -66.77 47.55
CA LYS A 903 17.05 -67.20 46.21
C LYS A 903 17.84 -66.13 45.43
N ALA A 904 18.06 -64.94 46.01
CA ALA A 904 18.82 -63.86 45.36
C ALA A 904 20.34 -64.11 45.44
N PRO A 905 21.16 -63.49 44.57
CA PRO A 905 22.62 -63.56 44.63
C PRO A 905 23.18 -63.16 46.01
N ALA A 906 24.31 -63.76 46.42
CA ALA A 906 24.90 -63.58 47.74
C ALA A 906 25.16 -62.10 48.07
N ASP A 907 25.68 -61.35 47.11
CA ASP A 907 26.03 -59.93 47.21
C ASP A 907 24.80 -59.06 47.57
N VAL A 908 23.63 -59.40 47.00
CA VAL A 908 22.35 -58.72 47.26
C VAL A 908 21.79 -59.11 48.65
N GLN A 909 22.00 -60.35 49.08
CA GLN A 909 21.62 -60.78 50.43
C GLN A 909 22.49 -60.09 51.49
N GLU A 910 23.81 -59.98 51.25
CA GLU A 910 24.76 -59.31 52.13
C GLU A 910 24.45 -57.81 52.27
N GLU A 911 24.15 -57.12 51.17
CA GLU A 911 23.76 -55.70 51.20
C GLU A 911 22.48 -55.47 52.03
N HIS A 912 21.45 -56.30 51.81
CA HIS A 912 20.21 -56.21 52.59
C HIS A 912 20.38 -56.61 54.05
N GLN A 913 21.27 -57.56 54.36
CA GLN A 913 21.63 -57.90 55.75
C GLN A 913 22.40 -56.77 56.43
N ALA A 914 23.32 -56.11 55.71
CA ALA A 914 24.06 -54.96 56.23
C ALA A 914 23.12 -53.78 56.52
N ALA A 915 22.16 -53.51 55.61
CA ALA A 915 21.14 -52.49 55.81
C ALA A 915 20.22 -52.81 56.99
N LEU A 916 19.81 -54.07 57.16
CA LEU A 916 19.01 -54.51 58.31
C LEU A 916 19.77 -54.34 59.63
N LYS A 917 21.04 -54.76 59.69
CA LYS A 917 21.90 -54.57 60.87
C LYS A 917 22.08 -53.10 61.22
N ALA A 918 22.18 -52.22 60.23
CA ALA A 918 22.27 -50.78 60.45
C ALA A 918 20.98 -50.20 61.06
N LEU A 919 19.80 -50.67 60.60
CA LEU A 919 18.51 -50.29 61.18
C LEU A 919 18.37 -50.80 62.62
N GLU A 920 18.71 -52.06 62.89
CA GLU A 920 18.66 -52.65 64.24
C GLU A 920 19.61 -51.92 65.20
N LYS A 921 20.82 -51.59 64.75
CA LYS A 921 21.77 -50.78 65.52
C LYS A 921 21.19 -49.39 65.84
N ARG A 922 20.57 -48.72 64.87
CA ARG A 922 19.97 -47.41 65.08
C ARG A 922 18.77 -47.45 66.04
N ALA A 923 17.96 -48.51 66.00
CA ALA A 923 16.87 -48.71 66.95
C ALA A 923 17.41 -48.88 68.39
N ALA A 924 18.51 -49.62 68.56
CA ALA A 924 19.17 -49.78 69.85
C ALA A 924 19.75 -48.46 70.38
N GLU A 925 20.45 -47.69 69.54
CA GLU A 925 20.94 -46.34 69.90
C GLU A 925 19.80 -45.41 70.31
N LEU A 926 18.69 -45.43 69.56
CA LEU A 926 17.51 -44.62 69.86
C LEU A 926 16.84 -45.03 71.19
N GLY A 927 16.82 -46.33 71.49
CA GLY A 927 16.38 -46.85 72.79
C GLY A 927 17.23 -46.32 73.94
N GLN A 928 18.56 -46.29 73.78
CA GLN A 928 19.46 -45.73 74.78
C GLN A 928 19.29 -44.21 74.96
N GLU A 929 19.12 -43.42 73.90
CA GLU A 929 18.84 -41.98 74.05
C GLU A 929 17.43 -41.71 74.60
N LEU A 930 16.44 -42.61 74.43
CA LEU A 930 15.15 -42.55 75.14
C LEU A 930 15.26 -42.85 76.64
N GLU A 931 16.02 -43.87 77.03
CA GLU A 931 16.30 -44.16 78.46
C GLU A 931 16.99 -42.98 79.14
N PHE A 932 17.96 -42.36 78.46
CA PHE A 932 18.62 -41.15 78.93
C PHE A 932 17.64 -39.97 79.07
N ILE A 933 16.73 -39.77 78.11
CA ILE A 933 15.68 -38.75 78.21
C ILE A 933 14.78 -38.98 79.43
N GLU A 934 14.44 -40.23 79.75
CA GLU A 934 13.65 -40.54 80.95
C GLU A 934 14.39 -40.20 82.25
N GLN A 935 15.71 -40.41 82.30
CA GLN A 935 16.55 -39.97 83.42
C GLN A 935 16.59 -38.43 83.53
N CYS A 936 16.65 -37.73 82.39
CA CYS A 936 16.57 -36.27 82.36
C CYS A 936 15.23 -35.78 82.90
N LEU A 937 14.10 -36.36 82.46
CA LEU A 937 12.76 -36.01 82.95
C LEU A 937 12.60 -36.25 84.45
N ALA A 938 13.13 -37.36 84.97
CA ALA A 938 13.10 -37.65 86.40
C ALA A 938 13.90 -36.61 87.20
N SER A 939 15.06 -36.19 86.68
CA SER A 939 15.93 -35.18 87.31
C SER A 939 15.30 -33.78 87.29
N VAL A 940 14.63 -33.41 86.19
CA VAL A 940 13.86 -32.16 86.08
C VAL A 940 12.70 -32.14 87.07
N ALA A 941 11.94 -33.25 87.18
CA ALA A 941 10.83 -33.37 88.13
C ALA A 941 11.29 -33.27 89.60
N GLN A 942 12.41 -33.92 89.96
CA GLN A 942 13.00 -33.81 91.30
C GLN A 942 13.43 -32.37 91.64
N ARG A 943 13.92 -31.64 90.63
CA ARG A 943 14.31 -30.24 90.78
C ARG A 943 13.11 -29.30 90.96
N GLU A 944 12.03 -29.51 90.22
CA GLU A 944 10.80 -28.75 90.40
C GLU A 944 10.22 -28.97 91.80
N GLN A 945 10.27 -30.22 92.30
CA GLN A 945 9.88 -30.54 93.68
C GLN A 945 10.78 -29.88 94.75
N THR A 946 12.08 -29.72 94.50
CA THR A 946 12.99 -29.02 95.43
C THR A 946 12.88 -27.49 95.37
N LYS A 947 12.31 -26.91 94.31
CA LYS A 947 11.96 -25.47 94.25
C LYS A 947 10.64 -25.15 94.95
N GLU A 948 9.77 -26.14 95.16
CA GLU A 948 8.48 -26.00 95.84
C GLU A 948 8.54 -26.25 97.35
N LEU A 949 9.70 -26.66 97.88
CA LEU A 949 9.96 -26.70 99.33
C LEU A 949 10.53 -25.33 99.77
N PRO A 950 9.91 -24.64 100.74
CA PRO A 950 10.21 -23.26 101.11
C PRO A 950 11.59 -23.02 101.71
#